data_AF-A0A662IRF5-F1
#
_entry.id   AF-A0A662IRF5-F1
#
_cell.length_a   1.000
_cell.length_b   1.000
_cell.length_c   1.000
_cell.angle_alpha   90.00
_cell.angle_beta   90.00
_cell.angle_gamma   90.00
#
_symmetry.space_group_name_H-M   'P 1'
#
loop_
_entity.id
_entity.type
_entity.pdbx_description
1 polymer ?
#
loop_
_entity_poly.entity_id
_entity_poly.type
_entity_poly.pdbx_seq_one_letter_code
_entity_poly.pdbx_strand_id
1 'polypeptide(L)'
;MTLWLMLLSLISTYAFPIVAEATSVPPQTIEMVEVKEVVQVPTEPKAYQPVFIFAKICGNFTGLPRLRVNGTIKVIGPLLEHQYQFGPRNLPMIPISRFWYLSAIPGLPARNGTVYDIRTYVDYYIVVDETEYYHGSYEVSPLNVTLLAPPIAFASIYDVLNNTELFEETLGLSPAGWRVAEGYEVKILIVAIDDRTIKDVSFEYSISGGSWNTAPVHRDPLMDEFEALSDSLNQIIGYIEDIIGIDLPEIPLPIKICNAVIPGTTLGNYVMFRANATDINNKETTSLMGFYYIINETAPIRVLVLDPNVMMWLIQRNMENLLNRLKALAENKLSNYIELFRNVANMTSLADALRRFAHVKFHHWELLGKYFNLYMAYPRPFVADLLKPLDEGGFEPHAILLSNMWLGLNITELLNWDLKDIKVNDESLLDKLIEYVKNYHAGLIATHGTLSDWVVWAGCSSDQHYKIGVRGHVGNSLADVNPINETTLSSMLGLPILPVWEVVRDTVARVLCRSEDLILQTLGLIIGSMPLQIPYVPFNQSLRITTSGINHPVLEGIPDEFYIEIPDMPDILVEHGYRAYTEVGWQLSMPSAIAYITWWWINQTRPLIWRILNNVTFLIHNMTGDVFTPPKSFNNLLNESLRWGLLSFYKSIVSMNITDRVLHIRVQIPNREPIDITINFDFNRLLQYSPIKLVALSKNGLAGIVTYDKYWDRNGYRAVYFSFELEASTSWIAERLLKNSINWVTTWEYLDITELLGGMVRVPKELANSFRQAMEKIPGKTLLSDGLILVEEGYTILELNVKKDTYLNLLMASPMADKINVTLLGEVSAEICGLTNITSGLINITIWAHEEGILKIG
;
A
#
# COMPACT_ATOMS: atom_id res chain seq x y z
N MET A 1 -2.69 -33.99 -13.53
CA MET A 1 -1.26 -34.13 -13.16
C MET A 1 -0.33 -33.81 -14.34
N THR A 2 -0.58 -34.33 -15.53
CA THR A 2 0.15 -34.01 -16.78
C THR A 2 0.02 -32.55 -17.24
N LEU A 3 -1.14 -31.91 -17.02
CA LEU A 3 -1.34 -30.47 -17.27
C LEU A 3 -0.49 -29.57 -16.34
N TRP A 4 -0.23 -30.03 -15.11
CA TRP A 4 0.59 -29.33 -14.10
C TRP A 4 2.09 -29.42 -14.42
N LEU A 5 2.54 -30.54 -14.98
CA LEU A 5 3.93 -30.76 -15.41
C LEU A 5 4.27 -29.98 -16.70
N MET A 6 3.33 -29.87 -17.65
CA MET A 6 3.48 -28.96 -18.80
C MET A 6 3.43 -27.48 -18.39
N LEU A 7 2.65 -27.14 -17.36
CA LEU A 7 2.65 -25.80 -16.73
C LEU A 7 4.02 -25.45 -16.15
N LEU A 8 4.63 -26.37 -15.41
CA LEU A 8 5.97 -26.19 -14.84
C LEU A 8 7.04 -26.04 -15.93
N SER A 9 6.89 -26.70 -17.09
CA SER A 9 7.84 -26.51 -18.20
C SER A 9 7.67 -25.20 -18.94
N LEU A 10 6.45 -24.66 -19.07
CA LEU A 10 6.21 -23.33 -19.65
C LEU A 10 6.66 -22.21 -18.69
N ILE A 11 6.46 -22.40 -17.38
CA ILE A 11 6.93 -21.45 -16.36
C ILE A 11 8.46 -21.53 -16.21
N SER A 12 9.08 -22.70 -16.33
CA SER A 12 10.55 -22.84 -16.21
C SER A 12 11.33 -22.45 -17.47
N THR A 13 10.71 -22.53 -18.66
CA THR A 13 11.35 -22.06 -19.92
C THR A 13 11.27 -20.56 -20.10
N TYR A 14 10.35 -19.88 -19.40
CA TYR A 14 10.18 -18.43 -19.41
C TYR A 14 10.27 -17.82 -18.01
N ALA A 15 11.03 -18.44 -17.10
CA ALA A 15 11.43 -17.84 -15.84
C ALA A 15 12.40 -16.68 -16.15
N PHE A 16 11.84 -15.59 -16.66
CA PHE A 16 12.54 -14.32 -16.73
C PHE A 16 12.72 -13.87 -15.28
N PRO A 17 13.95 -13.59 -14.82
CA PRO A 17 14.10 -12.81 -13.60
C PRO A 17 13.27 -11.55 -13.78
N ILE A 18 12.52 -11.16 -12.73
CA ILE A 18 11.90 -9.84 -12.66
C ILE A 18 13.04 -8.84 -12.54
N VAL A 19 13.70 -8.56 -13.67
CA VAL A 19 14.43 -7.33 -13.85
C VAL A 19 13.35 -6.34 -14.25
N ALA A 20 12.75 -5.71 -13.25
CA ALA A 20 12.20 -4.39 -13.48
C ALA A 20 13.40 -3.53 -13.91
N GLU A 21 13.60 -3.36 -15.21
CA GLU A 21 14.40 -2.23 -15.67
C GLU A 21 13.74 -1.00 -15.08
N ALA A 22 14.44 -0.39 -14.13
CA ALA A 22 14.09 0.86 -13.51
C ALA A 22 14.09 1.94 -14.59
N THR A 23 12.98 2.09 -15.30
CA THR A 23 12.69 3.36 -15.94
C THR A 23 12.02 4.24 -14.90
N SER A 24 12.83 4.81 -14.02
CA SER A 24 12.47 6.09 -13.40
C SER A 24 12.39 7.10 -14.53
N VAL A 25 11.25 7.18 -15.20
CA VAL A 25 10.96 8.36 -16.01
C VAL A 25 10.64 9.42 -14.96
N PRO A 26 11.46 10.48 -14.82
CA PRO A 26 11.05 11.63 -14.03
C PRO A 26 9.68 12.10 -14.55
N PRO A 27 8.90 12.88 -13.80
CA PRO A 27 7.83 13.66 -14.41
C PRO A 27 8.49 14.68 -15.35
N GLN A 28 8.92 14.24 -16.52
CA GLN A 28 9.13 15.10 -17.66
C GLN A 28 7.72 15.46 -18.10
N THR A 29 7.41 16.75 -17.98
CA THR A 29 6.39 17.41 -18.77
C THR A 29 6.71 17.15 -20.24
N ILE A 30 6.27 16.01 -20.76
CA ILE A 30 6.31 15.73 -22.19
C ILE A 30 5.19 16.57 -22.80
N GLU A 31 5.49 17.86 -23.03
CA GLU A 31 4.57 18.80 -23.70
C GLU A 31 4.37 18.44 -25.19
N MET A 32 5.26 17.64 -25.78
CA MET A 32 5.21 17.24 -27.19
C MET A 32 4.81 15.78 -27.33
N VAL A 33 3.80 15.50 -28.15
CA VAL A 33 3.37 14.14 -28.49
C VAL A 33 4.52 13.35 -29.13
N GLU A 34 4.71 12.12 -28.70
CA GLU A 34 5.75 11.21 -29.19
C GLU A 34 5.21 9.79 -29.39
N VAL A 35 5.46 9.20 -30.55
CA VAL A 35 5.20 7.77 -30.82
C VAL A 35 6.50 7.00 -30.60
N LYS A 36 6.63 6.36 -29.43
CA LYS A 36 7.87 5.71 -29.00
C LYS A 36 8.08 4.32 -29.60
N GLU A 37 6.99 3.59 -29.82
CA GLU A 37 7.03 2.21 -30.27
C GLU A 37 5.79 1.92 -31.11
N VAL A 38 5.98 1.20 -32.22
CA VAL A 38 4.88 0.72 -33.08
C VAL A 38 5.14 -0.73 -33.40
N VAL A 39 4.12 -1.55 -33.18
CA VAL A 39 4.19 -3.00 -33.35
C VAL A 39 3.06 -3.44 -34.26
N GLN A 40 3.43 -4.01 -35.39
CA GLN A 40 2.51 -4.64 -36.34
C GLN A 40 2.50 -6.16 -36.13
N VAL A 41 1.34 -6.74 -35.89
CA VAL A 41 1.17 -8.19 -35.77
C VAL A 41 0.07 -8.70 -36.71
N PRO A 42 0.38 -9.63 -37.62
CA PRO A 42 1.70 -10.19 -37.93
C PRO A 42 2.62 -9.20 -38.67
N THR A 43 3.94 -9.40 -38.59
CA THR A 43 4.94 -8.64 -39.36
C THR A 43 4.84 -8.88 -40.87
N GLU A 44 4.51 -10.11 -41.25
CA GLU A 44 4.25 -10.52 -42.64
C GLU A 44 2.83 -11.10 -42.72
N PRO A 45 1.81 -10.27 -43.01
CA PRO A 45 0.44 -10.73 -43.09
C PRO A 45 0.21 -11.64 -44.28
N LYS A 46 -0.57 -12.68 -44.03
CA LYS A 46 -1.00 -13.67 -45.01
C LYS A 46 -2.40 -13.35 -45.52
N ALA A 47 -2.79 -13.97 -46.62
CA ALA A 47 -4.11 -13.79 -47.22
C ALA A 47 -5.21 -13.99 -46.16
N TYR A 48 -6.10 -13.02 -46.03
CA TYR A 48 -7.21 -12.96 -45.09
C TYR A 48 -6.82 -12.99 -43.60
N GLN A 49 -5.54 -12.80 -43.28
CA GLN A 49 -5.09 -12.62 -41.90
C GLN A 49 -5.19 -11.14 -41.51
N PRO A 50 -5.94 -10.78 -40.45
CA PRO A 50 -6.00 -9.40 -40.00
C PRO A 50 -4.67 -8.93 -39.43
N VAL A 51 -4.48 -7.61 -39.42
CA VAL A 51 -3.28 -6.95 -38.88
C VAL A 51 -3.67 -6.05 -37.71
N PHE A 52 -3.07 -6.30 -36.55
CA PHE A 52 -3.21 -5.47 -35.37
C PHE A 52 -2.02 -4.52 -35.26
N ILE A 53 -2.31 -3.24 -35.06
CA ILE A 53 -1.32 -2.19 -34.83
C ILE A 53 -1.42 -1.76 -33.37
N PHE A 54 -0.34 -1.97 -32.63
CA PHE A 54 -0.16 -1.44 -31.28
C PHE A 54 0.82 -0.28 -31.34
N ALA A 55 0.50 0.82 -30.67
CA ALA A 55 1.38 1.97 -30.60
C ALA A 55 1.49 2.50 -29.17
N LYS A 56 2.72 2.78 -28.75
CA LYS A 56 3.02 3.50 -27.52
C LYS A 56 3.12 4.98 -27.81
N ILE A 57 2.08 5.72 -27.43
CA ILE A 57 1.93 7.15 -27.69
C ILE A 57 1.96 7.88 -26.35
N CYS A 58 2.92 8.80 -26.19
CA CYS A 58 3.13 9.60 -24.99
C CYS A 58 2.92 11.09 -25.29
N GLY A 59 2.64 11.88 -24.25
CA GLY A 59 2.41 13.32 -24.34
C GLY A 59 0.92 13.69 -24.24
N ASN A 60 0.65 15.00 -24.23
CA ASN A 60 -0.71 15.53 -24.11
C ASN A 60 -1.32 15.78 -25.49
N PHE A 61 -2.50 15.26 -25.73
CA PHE A 61 -3.29 15.48 -26.95
C PHE A 61 -4.78 15.47 -26.63
N THR A 62 -5.57 16.07 -27.52
CA THR A 62 -6.99 16.33 -27.28
C THR A 62 -7.92 15.33 -27.95
N GLY A 63 -7.50 14.74 -29.07
CA GLY A 63 -8.26 13.74 -29.81
C GLY A 63 -7.72 12.33 -29.63
N LEU A 64 -8.62 11.33 -29.70
CA LEU A 64 -8.23 9.93 -29.75
C LEU A 64 -7.32 9.69 -30.97
N PRO A 65 -6.12 9.06 -30.80
CA PRO A 65 -5.23 8.74 -31.90
C PRO A 65 -5.93 7.89 -32.96
N ARG A 66 -5.54 8.08 -34.23
CA ARG A 66 -6.12 7.38 -35.37
C ARG A 66 -5.07 6.66 -36.19
N LEU A 67 -5.43 5.48 -36.68
CA LEU A 67 -4.71 4.75 -37.70
C LEU A 67 -5.33 5.10 -39.06
N ARG A 68 -4.66 5.97 -39.82
CA ARG A 68 -5.05 6.29 -41.19
C ARG A 68 -4.59 5.17 -42.10
N VAL A 69 -5.52 4.48 -42.77
CA VAL A 69 -5.24 3.32 -43.62
C VAL A 69 -5.67 3.60 -45.05
N ASN A 70 -4.80 3.29 -46.01
CA ASN A 70 -5.07 3.28 -47.43
C ASN A 70 -4.30 2.14 -48.11
N GLY A 71 -4.71 1.75 -49.30
CA GLY A 71 -3.99 0.70 -50.00
C GLY A 71 -4.54 0.40 -51.37
N THR A 72 -3.89 -0.54 -52.04
CA THR A 72 -4.20 -0.94 -53.42
C THR A 72 -4.31 -2.45 -53.53
N ILE A 73 -5.42 -2.93 -54.10
CA ILE A 73 -5.58 -4.32 -54.53
C ILE A 73 -5.38 -4.37 -56.05
N LYS A 74 -4.40 -5.13 -56.50
CA LYS A 74 -4.07 -5.35 -57.91
C LYS A 74 -4.50 -6.74 -58.35
N VAL A 75 -5.22 -6.82 -59.46
CA VAL A 75 -5.54 -8.06 -60.15
C VAL A 75 -4.73 -8.11 -61.45
N ILE A 76 -3.76 -9.02 -61.50
CA ILE A 76 -2.79 -9.12 -62.59
C ILE A 76 -3.15 -10.34 -63.43
N GLY A 77 -3.63 -10.12 -64.65
CA GLY A 77 -3.96 -11.16 -65.61
C GLY A 77 -3.01 -11.19 -66.83
N PRO A 78 -3.26 -12.08 -67.80
CA PRO A 78 -2.35 -12.29 -68.94
C PRO A 78 -2.29 -11.11 -69.92
N LEU A 79 -3.33 -10.27 -69.96
CA LEU A 79 -3.50 -9.18 -70.94
C LEU A 79 -3.93 -7.84 -70.31
N LEU A 80 -4.30 -7.82 -69.04
CA LEU A 80 -4.89 -6.67 -68.34
C LEU A 80 -4.47 -6.67 -66.87
N GLU A 81 -4.23 -5.47 -66.31
CA GLU A 81 -4.02 -5.22 -64.89
C GLU A 81 -5.13 -4.28 -64.40
N HIS A 82 -5.90 -4.70 -63.40
CA HIS A 82 -6.88 -3.86 -62.72
C HIS A 82 -6.34 -3.46 -61.35
N GLN A 83 -6.51 -2.18 -60.98
CA GLN A 83 -6.09 -1.66 -59.68
C GLN A 83 -7.28 -1.00 -58.99
N TYR A 84 -7.51 -1.39 -57.74
CA TYR A 84 -8.56 -0.86 -56.88
C TYR A 84 -7.92 -0.19 -55.67
N GLN A 85 -8.21 1.09 -55.47
CA GLN A 85 -7.76 1.83 -54.30
C GLN A 85 -8.81 1.74 -53.20
N PHE A 86 -8.38 1.58 -51.95
CA PHE A 86 -9.23 1.73 -50.78
C PHE A 86 -8.62 2.74 -49.80
N GLY A 87 -9.47 3.40 -49.02
CA GLY A 87 -9.07 4.50 -48.15
C GLY A 87 -8.82 5.83 -48.87
N PRO A 88 -8.30 6.85 -48.17
CA PRO A 88 -7.90 6.82 -46.76
C PRO A 88 -9.10 6.72 -45.82
N ARG A 89 -8.96 5.91 -44.76
CA ARG A 89 -9.91 5.79 -43.63
C ARG A 89 -9.16 6.03 -42.33
N ASN A 90 -9.75 6.76 -41.38
CA ASN A 90 -9.10 7.06 -40.11
C ASN A 90 -9.70 6.17 -39.00
N LEU A 91 -9.16 4.97 -38.83
CA LEU A 91 -9.63 4.02 -37.83
C LEU A 91 -9.22 4.51 -36.43
N PRO A 92 -10.10 4.50 -35.41
CA PRO A 92 -9.69 4.90 -34.07
C PRO A 92 -8.69 3.91 -33.47
N MET A 93 -7.75 4.41 -32.67
CA MET A 93 -6.85 3.61 -31.85
C MET A 93 -7.29 3.66 -30.40
N ILE A 94 -7.70 2.51 -29.86
CA ILE A 94 -8.33 2.41 -28.53
C ILE A 94 -7.26 2.17 -27.46
N PRO A 95 -7.24 2.94 -26.36
CA PRO A 95 -6.31 2.69 -25.27
C PRO A 95 -6.65 1.38 -24.55
N ILE A 96 -5.66 0.52 -24.38
CA ILE A 96 -5.78 -0.79 -23.70
C ILE A 96 -4.89 -0.92 -22.47
N SER A 97 -3.97 0.02 -22.29
CA SER A 97 -3.11 0.21 -21.11
C SER A 97 -2.55 1.63 -21.14
N ARG A 98 -1.81 2.04 -20.10
CA ARG A 98 -1.13 3.34 -20.05
C ARG A 98 -0.25 3.50 -21.31
N PHE A 99 -0.52 4.56 -22.08
CA PHE A 99 0.14 4.92 -23.35
C PHE A 99 -0.01 3.93 -24.51
N TRP A 100 -0.60 2.74 -24.31
CA TRP A 100 -0.73 1.72 -25.35
C TRP A 100 -2.09 1.79 -26.02
N TYR A 101 -2.08 2.04 -27.32
CA TYR A 101 -3.26 2.13 -28.17
C TYR A 101 -3.28 0.99 -29.19
N LEU A 102 -4.46 0.50 -29.51
CA LEU A 102 -4.71 -0.63 -30.41
C LEU A 102 -5.67 -0.23 -31.52
N SER A 103 -5.33 -0.57 -32.76
CA SER A 103 -6.26 -0.58 -33.88
C SER A 103 -6.05 -1.81 -34.76
N ALA A 104 -6.97 -2.08 -35.68
CA ALA A 104 -6.96 -3.29 -36.50
C ALA A 104 -7.29 -3.00 -37.96
N ILE A 105 -6.54 -3.62 -38.88
CA ILE A 105 -6.81 -3.62 -40.30
C ILE A 105 -7.39 -5.01 -40.65
N PRO A 106 -8.56 -5.08 -41.32
CA PRO A 106 -9.15 -6.34 -41.76
C PRO A 106 -8.21 -7.19 -42.63
N GLY A 107 -8.41 -8.50 -42.62
CA GLY A 107 -7.61 -9.43 -43.42
C GLY A 107 -7.91 -9.28 -44.91
N LEU A 108 -6.89 -8.97 -45.71
CA LEU A 108 -7.04 -8.63 -47.13
C LEU A 108 -6.69 -9.81 -48.05
N PRO A 109 -7.22 -9.87 -49.29
CA PRO A 109 -6.93 -10.96 -50.21
C PRO A 109 -5.50 -10.89 -50.75
N ALA A 110 -4.88 -12.05 -50.96
CA ALA A 110 -3.70 -12.20 -51.80
C ALA A 110 -3.69 -13.62 -52.36
N ARG A 111 -3.27 -13.78 -53.62
CA ARG A 111 -3.32 -15.08 -54.29
C ARG A 111 -2.36 -15.13 -55.46
N ASN A 112 -1.61 -16.23 -55.55
CA ASN A 112 -0.93 -16.61 -56.79
C ASN A 112 -1.84 -17.59 -57.54
N GLY A 113 -2.52 -17.11 -58.57
CA GLY A 113 -3.45 -17.91 -59.36
C GLY A 113 -2.79 -18.51 -60.60
N THR A 114 -3.50 -19.40 -61.27
CA THR A 114 -3.04 -19.97 -62.56
C THR A 114 -3.25 -19.01 -63.73
N VAL A 115 -4.20 -18.09 -63.62
CA VAL A 115 -4.58 -17.12 -64.67
C VAL A 115 -4.50 -15.68 -64.16
N TYR A 116 -4.97 -15.43 -62.93
CA TYR A 116 -4.96 -14.11 -62.30
C TYR A 116 -4.27 -14.18 -60.95
N ASP A 117 -3.32 -13.27 -60.72
CA ASP A 117 -2.70 -13.03 -59.42
C ASP A 117 -3.39 -11.85 -58.73
N ILE A 118 -3.56 -11.94 -57.41
CA ILE A 118 -4.07 -10.86 -56.57
C ILE A 118 -2.92 -10.42 -55.64
N ARG A 119 -2.53 -9.16 -55.74
CA ARG A 119 -1.55 -8.53 -54.84
C ARG A 119 -2.17 -7.37 -54.10
N THR A 120 -2.00 -7.32 -52.79
CA THR A 120 -2.54 -6.25 -51.97
C THR A 120 -1.42 -5.55 -51.23
N TYR A 121 -1.39 -4.22 -51.36
CA TYR A 121 -0.47 -3.31 -50.71
C TYR A 121 -1.24 -2.42 -49.74
N VAL A 122 -0.73 -2.23 -48.54
CA VAL A 122 -1.33 -1.39 -47.50
C VAL A 122 -0.30 -0.41 -47.00
N ASP A 123 -0.71 0.86 -46.93
CA ASP A 123 -0.02 1.93 -46.22
C ASP A 123 -0.86 2.34 -45.01
N TYR A 124 -0.19 2.59 -43.88
CA TYR A 124 -0.86 3.10 -42.69
C TYR A 124 -0.03 4.14 -41.97
N TYR A 125 -0.71 5.07 -41.30
CA TYR A 125 -0.12 6.20 -40.60
C TYR A 125 -0.73 6.33 -39.21
N ILE A 126 0.08 6.63 -38.20
CA ILE A 126 -0.42 7.01 -36.88
C ILE A 126 -0.58 8.53 -36.85
N VAL A 127 -1.80 8.97 -36.62
CA VAL A 127 -2.21 10.37 -36.62
C VAL A 127 -2.69 10.75 -35.22
N VAL A 128 -2.11 11.81 -34.64
CA VAL A 128 -2.53 12.39 -33.36
C VAL A 128 -2.77 13.87 -33.57
N ASP A 129 -3.94 14.38 -33.19
CA ASP A 129 -4.36 15.78 -33.39
C ASP A 129 -4.06 16.28 -34.83
N GLU A 130 -4.49 15.49 -35.82
CA GLU A 130 -4.32 15.72 -37.26
C GLU A 130 -2.86 15.76 -37.78
N THR A 131 -1.88 15.45 -36.93
CA THR A 131 -0.45 15.36 -37.30
C THR A 131 -0.02 13.90 -37.43
N GLU A 132 0.73 13.57 -38.49
CA GLU A 132 1.30 12.24 -38.73
C GLU A 132 2.61 12.07 -37.97
N TYR A 133 2.72 11.02 -37.16
CA TYR A 133 3.91 10.71 -36.35
C TYR A 133 4.63 9.43 -36.77
N TYR A 134 3.96 8.55 -37.51
CA TYR A 134 4.53 7.28 -37.97
C TYR A 134 3.93 6.87 -39.31
N HIS A 135 4.74 6.20 -40.12
CA HIS A 135 4.33 5.56 -41.38
C HIS A 135 4.82 4.12 -41.41
N GLY A 136 3.94 3.20 -41.78
CA GLY A 136 4.28 1.80 -42.06
C GLY A 136 3.54 1.30 -43.30
N SER A 137 4.06 0.22 -43.87
CA SER A 137 3.44 -0.41 -45.04
C SER A 137 3.77 -1.90 -45.10
N TYR A 138 2.91 -2.66 -45.78
CA TYR A 138 3.11 -4.09 -46.01
C TYR A 138 2.46 -4.58 -47.31
N GLU A 139 2.98 -5.68 -47.85
CA GLU A 139 2.36 -6.47 -48.92
C GLU A 139 1.80 -7.76 -48.32
N VAL A 140 0.58 -8.13 -48.71
CA VAL A 140 -0.08 -9.33 -48.22
C VAL A 140 0.48 -10.56 -48.94
N SER A 141 0.98 -11.52 -48.18
CA SER A 141 1.49 -12.78 -48.70
C SER A 141 0.35 -13.68 -49.20
N PRO A 142 0.48 -14.30 -50.40
CA PRO A 142 -0.55 -15.19 -50.95
C PRO A 142 -0.66 -16.55 -50.25
N LEU A 143 0.12 -16.77 -49.19
CA LEU A 143 0.08 -18.00 -48.40
C LEU A 143 -1.17 -18.02 -47.53
N ASN A 144 -1.78 -19.21 -47.39
CA ASN A 144 -2.87 -19.41 -46.44
C ASN A 144 -2.33 -19.57 -45.01
N VAL A 145 -3.18 -19.22 -44.04
CA VAL A 145 -2.92 -19.42 -42.61
C VAL A 145 -4.13 -20.04 -41.94
N THR A 146 -3.88 -20.83 -40.90
CA THR A 146 -4.93 -21.36 -40.03
C THR A 146 -5.20 -20.34 -38.93
N LEU A 147 -6.43 -19.81 -38.91
CA LEU A 147 -6.91 -18.80 -37.96
C LEU A 147 -7.83 -19.49 -36.96
N LEU A 148 -7.29 -19.75 -35.77
CA LEU A 148 -7.92 -20.53 -34.71
C LEU A 148 -7.56 -19.98 -33.32
N ALA A 149 -6.92 -18.82 -33.21
CA ALA A 149 -6.60 -18.26 -31.90
C ALA A 149 -7.90 -17.84 -31.18
N PRO A 150 -7.98 -17.96 -29.85
CA PRO A 150 -9.12 -17.41 -29.10
C PRO A 150 -9.13 -15.88 -29.18
N PRO A 151 -10.31 -15.26 -29.01
CA PRO A 151 -10.41 -13.81 -29.02
C PRO A 151 -9.74 -13.22 -27.78
N ILE A 152 -9.38 -11.95 -27.82
CA ILE A 152 -8.89 -11.20 -26.65
C ILE A 152 -9.90 -10.11 -26.31
N ALA A 153 -10.50 -10.22 -25.12
CA ALA A 153 -11.48 -9.27 -24.61
C ALA A 153 -10.85 -8.28 -23.62
N PHE A 154 -11.19 -7.00 -23.74
CA PHE A 154 -10.88 -5.91 -22.83
C PHE A 154 -12.18 -5.28 -22.36
N ALA A 155 -12.28 -5.02 -21.05
CA ALA A 155 -13.33 -4.21 -20.47
C ALA A 155 -12.65 -3.15 -19.60
N SER A 156 -13.01 -1.90 -19.80
CA SER A 156 -12.51 -0.77 -19.03
C SER A 156 -13.61 0.26 -18.83
N ILE A 157 -13.47 1.11 -17.83
CA ILE A 157 -14.35 2.27 -17.71
C ILE A 157 -14.27 3.13 -18.98
N TYR A 158 -15.38 3.72 -19.42
CA TYR A 158 -15.44 4.42 -20.70
C TYR A 158 -14.55 5.67 -20.73
N ASP A 159 -14.33 6.30 -19.57
CA ASP A 159 -13.56 7.55 -19.43
C ASP A 159 -12.07 7.38 -19.78
N VAL A 160 -11.55 6.15 -19.91
CA VAL A 160 -10.17 5.91 -20.38
C VAL A 160 -9.91 6.48 -21.78
N LEU A 161 -10.96 6.69 -22.58
CA LEU A 161 -10.86 7.34 -23.88
C LEU A 161 -10.41 8.79 -23.79
N ASN A 162 -10.73 9.47 -22.68
CA ASN A 162 -10.40 10.88 -22.44
C ASN A 162 -9.30 11.05 -21.40
N ASN A 163 -9.15 10.11 -20.46
CA ASN A 163 -8.14 10.15 -19.41
C ASN A 163 -7.45 8.78 -19.23
N THR A 164 -6.28 8.62 -19.83
CA THR A 164 -5.50 7.38 -19.72
C THR A 164 -4.76 7.22 -18.39
N GLU A 165 -4.70 8.25 -17.54
CA GLU A 165 -4.10 8.14 -16.19
C GLU A 165 -4.86 7.15 -15.30
N LEU A 166 -6.13 6.87 -15.63
CA LEU A 166 -6.94 5.84 -14.98
C LEU A 166 -6.34 4.43 -15.11
N PHE A 167 -5.47 4.17 -16.09
CA PHE A 167 -4.71 2.92 -16.14
C PHE A 167 -3.64 2.80 -15.05
N GLU A 168 -3.14 3.92 -14.53
CA GLU A 168 -2.23 3.92 -13.38
C GLU A 168 -2.97 3.87 -12.06
N GLU A 169 -4.06 4.63 -11.98
CA GLU A 169 -4.82 4.79 -10.74
C GLU A 169 -5.64 3.54 -10.41
N THR A 170 -6.33 2.99 -11.40
CA THR A 170 -7.34 1.92 -11.21
C THR A 170 -7.19 0.77 -12.20
N LEU A 171 -6.08 0.70 -12.94
CA LEU A 171 -5.85 -0.25 -14.03
C LEU A 171 -6.87 -0.12 -15.20
N GLY A 172 -7.61 1.00 -15.26
CA GLY A 172 -8.76 1.18 -16.15
C GLY A 172 -9.98 0.34 -15.76
N LEU A 173 -9.93 -0.32 -14.59
CA LEU A 173 -10.91 -1.27 -14.09
C LEU A 173 -11.87 -0.66 -13.06
N SER A 174 -11.78 0.65 -12.85
CA SER A 174 -12.64 1.42 -11.96
C SER A 174 -12.64 2.91 -12.33
N PRO A 175 -13.69 3.69 -12.06
CA PRO A 175 -13.62 5.14 -12.09
C PRO A 175 -12.60 5.66 -11.07
N ALA A 176 -12.16 6.92 -11.23
CA ALA A 176 -11.21 7.57 -10.31
C ALA A 176 -11.65 7.41 -8.85
N GLY A 177 -10.72 7.09 -7.95
CA GLY A 177 -10.93 6.89 -6.52
C GLY A 177 -11.63 5.58 -6.16
N TRP A 178 -11.73 4.64 -7.09
CA TRP A 178 -12.47 3.38 -6.95
C TRP A 178 -13.94 3.56 -6.55
N ARG A 179 -14.56 4.66 -6.97
CA ARG A 179 -15.81 5.14 -6.39
C ARG A 179 -16.80 5.63 -7.43
N VAL A 180 -18.08 5.52 -7.11
CA VAL A 180 -19.19 6.09 -7.88
C VAL A 180 -20.24 6.63 -6.92
N ALA A 181 -20.82 7.78 -7.24
CA ALA A 181 -21.90 8.36 -6.46
C ALA A 181 -23.18 7.52 -6.53
N GLU A 182 -23.96 7.50 -5.46
CA GLU A 182 -25.25 6.81 -5.42
C GLU A 182 -26.15 7.22 -6.60
N GLY A 183 -26.74 6.22 -7.26
CA GLY A 183 -27.68 6.42 -8.36
C GLY A 183 -27.06 6.79 -9.72
N TYR A 184 -25.74 6.98 -9.80
CA TYR A 184 -25.07 7.25 -11.07
C TYR A 184 -24.80 5.97 -11.86
N GLU A 185 -25.07 6.01 -13.16
CA GLU A 185 -24.77 4.93 -14.09
C GLU A 185 -23.29 4.94 -14.47
N VAL A 186 -22.73 3.75 -14.74
CA VAL A 186 -21.34 3.62 -15.18
C VAL A 186 -21.30 3.01 -16.57
N LYS A 187 -20.71 3.76 -17.51
CA LYS A 187 -20.48 3.27 -18.87
C LYS A 187 -19.16 2.52 -18.95
N ILE A 188 -19.20 1.33 -19.53
CA ILE A 188 -18.04 0.45 -19.74
C ILE A 188 -17.76 0.34 -21.23
N LEU A 189 -16.50 0.53 -21.61
CA LEU A 189 -15.97 0.26 -22.93
C LEU A 189 -15.57 -1.22 -23.02
N ILE A 190 -16.02 -1.89 -24.09
CA ILE A 190 -15.69 -3.29 -24.37
C ILE A 190 -15.00 -3.35 -25.74
N VAL A 191 -13.80 -3.92 -25.77
CA VAL A 191 -13.05 -4.13 -27.02
C VAL A 191 -12.72 -5.61 -27.12
N ALA A 192 -13.08 -6.24 -28.23
CA ALA A 192 -12.71 -7.61 -28.53
C ALA A 192 -11.98 -7.67 -29.87
N ILE A 193 -10.86 -8.38 -29.91
CA ILE A 193 -10.12 -8.67 -31.15
C ILE A 193 -10.01 -10.18 -31.37
N ASP A 194 -9.97 -10.60 -32.63
CA ASP A 194 -9.87 -12.01 -33.01
C ASP A 194 -9.05 -12.18 -34.29
N ASP A 195 -8.36 -13.31 -34.42
CA ASP A 195 -7.59 -13.61 -35.64
C ASP A 195 -8.48 -13.88 -36.86
N ARG A 196 -9.81 -13.93 -36.68
CA ARG A 196 -10.77 -14.07 -37.76
C ARG A 196 -11.99 -13.14 -37.62
N THR A 197 -12.88 -13.37 -36.65
CA THR A 197 -14.06 -12.54 -36.40
C THR A 197 -14.74 -12.86 -35.07
N ILE A 198 -15.30 -11.83 -34.43
CA ILE A 198 -16.03 -11.94 -33.18
C ILE A 198 -17.49 -12.29 -33.46
N LYS A 199 -17.94 -13.45 -32.97
CA LYS A 199 -19.32 -13.92 -33.08
C LYS A 199 -20.25 -13.19 -32.11
N ASP A 200 -19.88 -13.15 -30.83
CA ASP A 200 -20.73 -12.55 -29.79
C ASP A 200 -19.92 -11.88 -28.68
N VAL A 201 -20.52 -10.88 -28.05
CA VAL A 201 -19.97 -10.16 -26.90
C VAL A 201 -21.08 -9.98 -25.86
N SER A 202 -20.83 -10.44 -24.64
CA SER A 202 -21.74 -10.27 -23.52
C SER A 202 -21.07 -9.52 -22.37
N PHE A 203 -21.90 -8.89 -21.52
CA PHE A 203 -21.44 -8.10 -20.40
C PHE A 203 -22.23 -8.43 -19.15
N GLU A 204 -21.53 -8.59 -18.03
CA GLU A 204 -22.09 -8.99 -16.75
C GLU A 204 -21.60 -8.10 -15.62
N TYR A 205 -22.48 -7.84 -14.64
CA TYR A 205 -22.14 -7.14 -13.40
C TYR A 205 -22.79 -7.78 -12.17
N SER A 206 -22.15 -7.67 -11.01
CA SER A 206 -22.61 -8.19 -9.72
C SER A 206 -22.60 -7.08 -8.68
N ILE A 207 -23.67 -7.00 -7.88
CA ILE A 207 -23.77 -6.05 -6.76
C ILE A 207 -23.48 -6.80 -5.47
N SER A 208 -22.51 -6.30 -4.70
CA SER A 208 -22.14 -6.80 -3.37
C SER A 208 -21.87 -8.31 -3.31
N GLY A 209 -21.27 -8.86 -4.38
CA GLY A 209 -20.95 -10.29 -4.48
C GLY A 209 -22.14 -11.21 -4.75
N GLY A 210 -23.31 -10.64 -5.09
CA GLY A 210 -24.49 -11.40 -5.51
C GLY A 210 -24.34 -12.04 -6.91
N SER A 211 -25.44 -12.56 -7.43
CA SER A 211 -25.48 -13.16 -8.78
C SER A 211 -25.05 -12.17 -9.86
N TRP A 212 -24.36 -12.68 -10.88
CA TRP A 212 -24.02 -11.93 -12.08
C TRP A 212 -25.29 -11.65 -12.90
N ASN A 213 -25.53 -10.37 -13.18
CA ASN A 213 -26.62 -9.87 -14.00
C ASN A 213 -26.07 -9.49 -15.37
N THR A 214 -26.78 -9.86 -16.43
CA THR A 214 -26.41 -9.45 -17.80
C THR A 214 -26.94 -8.04 -18.07
N ALA A 215 -26.10 -7.17 -18.61
CA ALA A 215 -26.55 -5.89 -19.15
C ALA A 215 -26.53 -5.91 -20.69
N PRO A 216 -27.42 -5.15 -21.36
CA PRO A 216 -27.38 -5.01 -22.81
C PRO A 216 -26.04 -4.45 -23.29
N VAL A 217 -25.51 -5.04 -24.36
CA VAL A 217 -24.30 -4.58 -25.04
C VAL A 217 -24.74 -3.82 -26.29
N HIS A 218 -24.25 -2.59 -26.43
CA HIS A 218 -24.55 -1.72 -27.56
C HIS A 218 -23.29 -1.50 -28.40
N ARG A 219 -23.47 -1.45 -29.73
CA ARG A 219 -22.41 -1.11 -30.66
C ARG A 219 -21.96 0.34 -30.42
N ASP A 220 -20.65 0.56 -30.34
CA ASP A 220 -20.10 1.89 -30.04
C ASP A 220 -19.86 2.71 -31.33
N PRO A 221 -20.08 4.04 -31.35
CA PRO A 221 -19.77 4.90 -32.51
C PRO A 221 -18.35 4.72 -33.08
N LEU A 222 -17.37 4.32 -32.26
CA LEU A 222 -16.00 4.05 -32.70
C LEU A 222 -15.88 2.92 -33.75
N MET A 223 -16.94 2.13 -33.98
CA MET A 223 -16.99 1.12 -35.05
C MET A 223 -17.26 1.69 -36.46
N ASP A 224 -17.69 2.95 -36.60
CA ASP A 224 -18.15 3.53 -37.89
C ASP A 224 -17.10 3.38 -39.00
N GLU A 225 -15.86 3.77 -38.72
CA GLU A 225 -14.79 3.75 -39.72
C GLU A 225 -14.29 2.32 -40.02
N PHE A 226 -14.40 1.39 -39.07
CA PHE A 226 -14.07 -0.02 -39.31
C PHE A 226 -15.10 -0.68 -40.22
N GLU A 227 -16.39 -0.49 -39.94
CA GLU A 227 -17.49 -1.00 -40.76
C GLU A 227 -17.42 -0.41 -42.18
N ALA A 228 -17.24 0.91 -42.31
CA ALA A 228 -17.12 1.58 -43.60
C ALA A 228 -15.90 1.12 -44.42
N LEU A 229 -14.77 0.83 -43.77
CA LEU A 229 -13.61 0.22 -44.45
C LEU A 229 -13.94 -1.19 -44.93
N SER A 230 -14.54 -2.02 -44.09
CA SER A 230 -14.92 -3.40 -44.43
C SER A 230 -15.92 -3.44 -45.59
N ASP A 231 -16.94 -2.58 -45.59
CA ASP A 231 -17.93 -2.47 -46.66
C ASP A 231 -17.28 -2.05 -47.98
N SER A 232 -16.39 -1.05 -47.94
CA SER A 232 -15.64 -0.61 -49.13
C SER A 232 -14.77 -1.72 -49.70
N LEU A 233 -14.13 -2.52 -48.84
CA LEU A 233 -13.31 -3.64 -49.25
C LEU A 233 -14.15 -4.77 -49.84
N ASN A 234 -15.28 -5.11 -49.23
CA ASN A 234 -16.19 -6.14 -49.74
C ASN A 234 -16.82 -5.76 -51.10
N GLN A 235 -17.08 -4.47 -51.35
CA GLN A 235 -17.47 -4.00 -52.68
C GLN A 235 -16.37 -4.23 -53.72
N ILE A 236 -15.11 -3.97 -53.36
CA ILE A 236 -13.95 -4.24 -54.24
C ILE A 236 -13.83 -5.75 -54.48
N ILE A 237 -14.00 -6.59 -53.46
CA ILE A 237 -13.99 -8.05 -53.61
C ILE A 237 -15.03 -8.49 -54.64
N GLY A 238 -16.27 -8.02 -54.56
CA GLY A 238 -17.32 -8.34 -55.54
C GLY A 238 -16.93 -7.96 -56.98
N TYR A 239 -16.29 -6.80 -57.19
CA TYR A 239 -15.78 -6.44 -58.52
C TYR A 239 -14.64 -7.34 -59.00
N ILE A 240 -13.81 -7.85 -58.10
CA ILE A 240 -12.73 -8.77 -58.43
C ILE A 240 -13.32 -10.14 -58.81
N GLU A 241 -14.30 -10.64 -58.05
CA GLU A 241 -15.01 -11.89 -58.32
C GLU A 241 -15.63 -11.91 -59.73
N ASP A 242 -16.28 -10.80 -60.12
CA ASP A 242 -16.84 -10.61 -61.46
C ASP A 242 -15.79 -10.74 -62.59
N ILE A 243 -14.53 -10.35 -62.32
CA ILE A 243 -13.44 -10.42 -63.30
C ILE A 243 -12.81 -11.81 -63.35
N ILE A 244 -12.53 -12.41 -62.20
CA ILE A 244 -11.79 -13.68 -62.13
C ILE A 244 -12.70 -14.91 -62.22
N GLY A 245 -14.01 -14.74 -62.02
CA GLY A 245 -15.00 -15.81 -62.05
C GLY A 245 -14.87 -16.83 -60.91
N ILE A 246 -14.38 -16.39 -59.74
CA ILE A 246 -14.12 -17.24 -58.57
C ILE A 246 -14.59 -16.50 -57.32
N ASP A 247 -15.38 -17.18 -56.49
CA ASP A 247 -15.83 -16.67 -55.19
C ASP A 247 -14.63 -16.47 -54.25
N LEU A 248 -14.52 -15.26 -53.72
CA LEU A 248 -13.55 -14.83 -52.73
C LEU A 248 -14.25 -14.71 -51.37
N PRO A 249 -13.59 -15.10 -50.27
CA PRO A 249 -14.15 -14.86 -48.94
C PRO A 249 -14.46 -13.39 -48.70
N GLU A 250 -15.61 -13.11 -48.08
CA GLU A 250 -15.90 -11.79 -47.50
C GLU A 250 -14.84 -11.45 -46.44
N ILE A 251 -14.53 -10.17 -46.33
CA ILE A 251 -13.61 -9.60 -45.37
C ILE A 251 -14.40 -9.30 -44.10
N PRO A 252 -14.19 -10.07 -43.01
CA PRO A 252 -14.86 -9.82 -41.74
C PRO A 252 -14.15 -8.73 -40.93
N LEU A 253 -14.85 -8.21 -39.92
CA LEU A 253 -14.28 -7.31 -38.93
C LEU A 253 -13.46 -8.10 -37.89
N PRO A 254 -12.15 -7.83 -37.73
CA PRO A 254 -11.32 -8.49 -36.73
C PRO A 254 -11.40 -7.85 -35.34
N ILE A 255 -12.11 -6.72 -35.23
CA ILE A 255 -12.30 -5.96 -34.00
C ILE A 255 -13.79 -5.66 -33.81
N LYS A 256 -14.24 -5.69 -32.56
CA LYS A 256 -15.59 -5.27 -32.15
C LYS A 256 -15.48 -4.35 -30.95
N ILE A 257 -16.02 -3.14 -31.08
CA ILE A 257 -16.05 -2.12 -30.04
C ILE A 257 -17.51 -1.90 -29.64
N CYS A 258 -17.78 -2.15 -28.37
CA CYS A 258 -19.10 -2.01 -27.78
C CYS A 258 -19.02 -1.18 -26.51
N ASN A 259 -20.18 -0.75 -26.02
CA ASN A 259 -20.34 -0.25 -24.67
C ASN A 259 -21.51 -0.93 -23.96
N ALA A 260 -21.43 -0.97 -22.63
CA ALA A 260 -22.51 -1.40 -21.76
C ALA A 260 -22.67 -0.38 -20.63
N VAL A 261 -23.88 -0.29 -20.08
CA VAL A 261 -24.19 0.64 -18.99
C VAL A 261 -24.62 -0.17 -17.77
N ILE A 262 -23.90 0.01 -16.66
CA ILE A 262 -24.31 -0.51 -15.36
C ILE A 262 -25.26 0.51 -14.73
N PRO A 263 -26.48 0.09 -14.31
CA PRO A 263 -27.44 1.01 -13.71
C PRO A 263 -26.95 1.52 -12.34
N GLY A 264 -27.43 2.70 -11.96
CA GLY A 264 -27.18 3.29 -10.65
C GLY A 264 -27.55 2.36 -9.49
N THR A 265 -26.68 2.30 -8.49
CA THR A 265 -26.83 1.44 -7.31
C THR A 265 -26.91 2.28 -6.03
N THR A 266 -27.52 1.73 -4.98
CA THR A 266 -27.69 2.42 -3.67
C THR A 266 -26.46 2.33 -2.79
N LEU A 267 -26.34 3.26 -1.83
CA LEU A 267 -25.29 3.26 -0.81
C LEU A 267 -25.19 1.92 -0.05
N GLY A 268 -23.98 1.63 0.46
CA GLY A 268 -23.70 0.40 1.19
C GLY A 268 -23.43 -0.81 0.30
N ASN A 269 -23.19 -0.58 -0.99
CA ASN A 269 -22.87 -1.63 -1.97
C ASN A 269 -21.55 -1.34 -2.69
N TYR A 270 -21.03 -2.38 -3.32
CA TYR A 270 -19.99 -2.31 -4.33
C TYR A 270 -20.45 -3.03 -5.60
N VAL A 271 -19.80 -2.77 -6.72
CA VAL A 271 -20.11 -3.38 -8.01
C VAL A 271 -18.87 -4.03 -8.59
N MET A 272 -19.02 -5.24 -9.12
CA MET A 272 -18.03 -5.93 -9.95
C MET A 272 -18.57 -6.08 -11.37
N PHE A 273 -17.71 -6.03 -12.38
CA PHE A 273 -18.13 -6.19 -13.78
C PHE A 273 -17.09 -6.91 -14.65
N ARG A 274 -17.53 -7.53 -15.74
CA ARG A 274 -16.67 -8.19 -16.73
C ARG A 274 -17.38 -8.33 -18.08
N ALA A 275 -16.59 -8.53 -19.15
CA ALA A 275 -17.09 -8.84 -20.48
C ALA A 275 -16.58 -10.20 -20.96
N ASN A 276 -17.39 -10.91 -21.76
CA ASN A 276 -16.99 -12.13 -22.44
C ASN A 276 -17.07 -11.92 -23.95
N ALA A 277 -16.11 -12.49 -24.69
CA ALA A 277 -16.12 -12.50 -26.14
C ALA A 277 -16.00 -13.94 -26.65
N THR A 278 -16.79 -14.27 -27.67
CA THR A 278 -16.79 -15.58 -28.33
C THR A 278 -16.47 -15.42 -29.81
N ASP A 279 -15.53 -16.21 -30.32
CA ASP A 279 -15.20 -16.26 -31.76
C ASP A 279 -16.18 -17.17 -32.53
N ILE A 280 -16.02 -17.25 -33.85
CA ILE A 280 -16.83 -18.16 -34.69
C ILE A 280 -16.49 -19.64 -34.53
N ASN A 281 -15.36 -19.97 -33.89
CA ASN A 281 -14.99 -21.34 -33.53
C ASN A 281 -15.55 -21.75 -32.16
N ASN A 282 -16.32 -20.87 -31.49
CA ASN A 282 -16.84 -21.00 -30.13
C ASN A 282 -15.76 -21.09 -29.05
N LYS A 283 -14.59 -20.48 -29.27
CA LYS A 283 -13.62 -20.17 -28.22
C LYS A 283 -14.06 -18.90 -27.50
N GLU A 284 -14.03 -18.94 -26.17
CA GLU A 284 -14.47 -17.85 -25.32
C GLU A 284 -13.33 -17.34 -24.44
N THR A 285 -13.28 -16.03 -24.25
CA THR A 285 -12.34 -15.36 -23.34
C THR A 285 -13.06 -14.30 -22.52
N THR A 286 -12.78 -14.28 -21.22
CA THR A 286 -13.29 -13.27 -20.27
C THR A 286 -12.27 -12.16 -20.06
N SER A 287 -12.74 -10.91 -20.00
CA SER A 287 -11.91 -9.76 -19.66
C SER A 287 -11.40 -9.83 -18.21
N LEU A 288 -10.51 -8.92 -17.84
CA LEU A 288 -10.29 -8.66 -16.42
C LEU A 288 -11.59 -8.13 -15.80
N MET A 289 -11.85 -8.55 -14.57
CA MET A 289 -12.93 -8.05 -13.73
C MET A 289 -12.57 -6.66 -13.23
N GLY A 290 -13.46 -5.70 -13.41
CA GLY A 290 -13.41 -4.40 -12.76
C GLY A 290 -14.31 -4.29 -11.55
N PHE A 291 -14.11 -3.24 -10.76
CA PHE A 291 -14.71 -3.10 -9.44
C PHE A 291 -14.76 -1.65 -8.95
N TYR A 292 -15.82 -1.23 -8.26
CA TYR A 292 -15.91 0.07 -7.57
C TYR A 292 -16.88 0.05 -6.38
N TYR A 293 -16.70 0.98 -5.45
CA TYR A 293 -17.59 1.19 -4.30
C TYR A 293 -18.64 2.28 -4.61
N ILE A 294 -19.84 2.15 -4.02
CA ILE A 294 -20.85 3.22 -4.04
C ILE A 294 -20.67 4.12 -2.83
N ILE A 295 -20.54 5.43 -3.05
CA ILE A 295 -20.26 6.42 -2.01
C ILE A 295 -21.32 7.53 -1.95
N ASN A 296 -21.39 8.18 -0.79
CA ASN A 296 -22.18 9.38 -0.60
C ASN A 296 -21.34 10.62 -0.96
N GLU A 297 -21.27 10.94 -2.24
CA GLU A 297 -20.50 12.08 -2.74
C GLU A 297 -21.01 13.44 -2.20
N THR A 298 -22.30 13.51 -1.83
CA THR A 298 -22.90 14.72 -1.24
C THR A 298 -22.58 14.92 0.23
N ALA A 299 -21.94 13.95 0.89
CA ALA A 299 -21.56 14.08 2.28
C ALA A 299 -20.52 15.21 2.45
N PRO A 300 -20.67 16.07 3.47
CA PRO A 300 -19.77 17.21 3.66
C PRO A 300 -18.35 16.79 4.04
N ILE A 301 -18.20 15.65 4.71
CA ILE A 301 -16.91 15.12 5.15
C ILE A 301 -16.32 14.25 4.04
N ARG A 302 -15.29 14.79 3.39
CA ARG A 302 -14.37 14.11 2.46
C ARG A 302 -13.28 13.34 3.22
N VAL A 303 -13.07 12.07 2.86
CA VAL A 303 -12.06 11.19 3.48
C VAL A 303 -11.20 10.55 2.40
N LEU A 304 -9.89 10.77 2.47
CA LEU A 304 -8.92 10.11 1.61
C LEU A 304 -8.48 8.81 2.28
N VAL A 305 -8.66 7.69 1.59
CA VAL A 305 -8.26 6.35 2.05
C VAL A 305 -7.05 5.93 1.23
N LEU A 306 -5.88 5.83 1.85
CA LEU A 306 -4.70 5.23 1.23
C LEU A 306 -4.66 3.75 1.58
N ASP A 307 -4.98 2.92 0.59
CA ASP A 307 -5.15 1.49 0.77
C ASP A 307 -4.61 0.72 -0.44
N PRO A 308 -3.40 0.14 -0.34
CA PRO A 308 -2.82 -0.66 -1.42
C PRO A 308 -3.57 -1.99 -1.62
N ASN A 309 -4.35 -2.42 -0.63
CA ASN A 309 -4.98 -3.74 -0.60
C ASN A 309 -6.16 -3.85 -1.56
N VAL A 310 -6.85 -2.76 -1.90
CA VAL A 310 -7.89 -2.74 -2.96
C VAL A 310 -7.34 -3.24 -4.29
N MET A 311 -6.21 -2.68 -4.73
CA MET A 311 -5.57 -3.08 -5.99
C MET A 311 -5.00 -4.50 -5.92
N MET A 312 -4.36 -4.87 -4.80
CA MET A 312 -3.84 -6.22 -4.60
C MET A 312 -4.95 -7.28 -4.67
N TRP A 313 -6.08 -7.01 -4.02
CA TRP A 313 -7.23 -7.90 -4.04
C TRP A 313 -7.77 -8.07 -5.45
N LEU A 314 -7.89 -6.98 -6.23
CA LEU A 314 -8.36 -7.07 -7.61
C LEU A 314 -7.42 -7.90 -8.50
N ILE A 315 -6.10 -7.70 -8.37
CA ILE A 315 -5.10 -8.47 -9.10
C ILE A 315 -5.20 -9.96 -8.74
N GLN A 316 -5.30 -10.27 -7.44
CA GLN A 316 -5.45 -11.63 -6.95
C GLN A 316 -6.74 -12.28 -7.48
N ARG A 317 -7.88 -11.57 -7.45
CA ARG A 317 -9.17 -12.06 -7.98
C ARG A 317 -9.14 -12.31 -9.47
N ASN A 318 -8.32 -11.58 -10.22
CA ASN A 318 -8.17 -11.71 -11.66
C ASN A 318 -7.15 -12.76 -12.11
N MET A 319 -6.59 -13.58 -11.21
CA MET A 319 -5.52 -14.52 -11.56
C MET A 319 -5.87 -15.42 -12.76
N GLU A 320 -7.05 -16.03 -12.78
CA GLU A 320 -7.47 -16.92 -13.87
C GLU A 320 -7.66 -16.16 -15.19
N ASN A 321 -8.27 -14.97 -15.14
CA ASN A 321 -8.48 -14.11 -16.30
C ASN A 321 -7.15 -13.61 -16.88
N LEU A 322 -6.18 -13.26 -16.02
CA LEU A 322 -4.82 -12.88 -16.40
C LEU A 322 -4.09 -14.04 -17.10
N LEU A 323 -4.18 -15.26 -16.55
CA LEU A 323 -3.62 -16.46 -17.18
C LEU A 323 -4.24 -16.75 -18.55
N ASN A 324 -5.56 -16.64 -18.67
CA ASN A 324 -6.26 -16.87 -19.92
C ASN A 324 -5.91 -15.79 -20.96
N ARG A 325 -5.81 -14.52 -20.54
CA ARG A 325 -5.34 -13.44 -21.41
C ARG A 325 -3.90 -13.68 -21.88
N LEU A 326 -3.00 -14.13 -21.00
CA LEU A 326 -1.61 -14.42 -21.38
C LEU A 326 -1.53 -15.52 -22.45
N LYS A 327 -2.34 -16.58 -22.30
CA LYS A 327 -2.46 -17.65 -23.31
C LYS A 327 -3.02 -17.11 -24.63
N ALA A 328 -4.10 -16.33 -24.57
CA ALA A 328 -4.70 -15.74 -25.77
C ALA A 328 -3.70 -14.82 -26.51
N LEU A 329 -2.94 -13.99 -25.79
CA LEU A 329 -1.87 -13.18 -26.38
C LEU A 329 -0.79 -14.05 -27.04
N ALA A 330 -0.36 -15.13 -26.41
CA ALA A 330 0.64 -16.04 -26.98
C ALA A 330 0.12 -16.76 -28.23
N GLU A 331 -1.11 -17.26 -28.22
CA GLU A 331 -1.75 -17.93 -29.36
C GLU A 331 -1.95 -16.98 -30.55
N ASN A 332 -2.25 -15.71 -30.27
CA ASN A 332 -2.32 -14.63 -31.27
C ASN A 332 -0.92 -14.11 -31.71
N LYS A 333 0.17 -14.78 -31.30
CA LYS A 333 1.57 -14.41 -31.61
C LYS A 333 1.97 -13.00 -31.15
N LEU A 334 1.30 -12.51 -30.12
CA LEU A 334 1.63 -11.25 -29.43
C LEU A 334 2.69 -11.45 -28.33
N SER A 335 3.20 -12.68 -28.15
CA SER A 335 4.19 -13.01 -27.12
C SER A 335 5.56 -12.37 -27.32
N ASN A 336 5.96 -12.11 -28.57
CA ASN A 336 7.33 -11.74 -28.92
C ASN A 336 7.56 -10.24 -29.04
N TYR A 337 6.52 -9.40 -28.87
CA TYR A 337 6.56 -8.07 -29.47
C TYR A 337 6.22 -6.88 -28.57
N ILE A 338 5.80 -7.00 -27.30
CA ILE A 338 5.33 -5.82 -26.56
C ILE A 338 5.60 -5.92 -25.05
N GLU A 339 6.04 -4.80 -24.46
CA GLU A 339 5.94 -4.49 -23.02
C GLU A 339 4.60 -4.93 -22.40
N LEU A 340 3.49 -4.85 -23.15
CA LEU A 340 2.16 -5.31 -22.76
C LEU A 340 2.13 -6.79 -22.36
N PHE A 341 2.76 -7.69 -23.13
CA PHE A 341 2.82 -9.11 -22.79
C PHE A 341 3.59 -9.32 -21.48
N ARG A 342 4.72 -8.61 -21.32
CA ARG A 342 5.53 -8.63 -20.09
C ARG A 342 4.73 -8.10 -18.90
N ASN A 343 3.96 -7.03 -19.08
CA ASN A 343 3.12 -6.45 -18.03
C ASN A 343 2.02 -7.43 -17.58
N VAL A 344 1.34 -8.10 -18.53
CA VAL A 344 0.35 -9.15 -18.21
C VAL A 344 1.00 -10.33 -17.50
N ALA A 345 2.19 -10.77 -17.94
CA ALA A 345 2.95 -11.82 -17.30
C ALA A 345 3.37 -11.44 -15.87
N ASN A 346 3.85 -10.22 -15.66
CA ASN A 346 4.22 -9.68 -14.35
C ASN A 346 3.01 -9.62 -13.40
N MET A 347 1.86 -9.12 -13.89
CA MET A 347 0.61 -9.12 -13.10
C MET A 347 0.14 -10.53 -12.77
N THR A 348 0.31 -11.49 -13.68
CA THR A 348 -0.03 -12.90 -13.45
C THR A 348 0.84 -13.52 -12.37
N SER A 349 2.16 -13.27 -12.42
CA SER A 349 3.12 -13.73 -11.41
C SER A 349 2.83 -13.11 -10.03
N LEU A 350 2.51 -11.81 -9.99
CA LEU A 350 2.07 -11.13 -8.77
C LEU A 350 0.78 -11.77 -8.24
N ALA A 351 -0.22 -12.00 -9.09
CA ALA A 351 -1.49 -12.61 -8.67
C ALA A 351 -1.30 -14.00 -8.04
N ASP A 352 -0.43 -14.86 -8.61
CA ASP A 352 -0.11 -16.16 -8.00
C ASP A 352 0.62 -16.00 -6.66
N ALA A 353 1.55 -15.05 -6.56
CA ALA A 353 2.29 -14.78 -5.33
C ALA A 353 1.36 -14.27 -4.20
N LEU A 354 0.45 -13.33 -4.50
CA LEU A 354 -0.56 -12.83 -3.56
C LEU A 354 -1.53 -13.95 -3.12
N ARG A 355 -1.93 -14.81 -4.05
CA ARG A 355 -2.78 -15.97 -3.73
C ARG A 355 -2.10 -16.92 -2.75
N ARG A 356 -0.79 -17.18 -2.92
CA ARG A 356 -0.01 -18.00 -1.98
C ARG A 356 0.22 -17.31 -0.64
N PHE A 357 0.34 -15.98 -0.64
CA PHE A 357 0.47 -15.20 0.58
C PHE A 357 -0.78 -15.30 1.47
N ALA A 358 -1.98 -15.34 0.88
CA ALA A 358 -3.27 -15.61 1.55
C ALA A 358 -3.75 -14.59 2.61
N HIS A 359 -3.07 -13.45 2.75
CA HIS A 359 -3.45 -12.37 3.68
C HIS A 359 -3.94 -11.08 3.01
N VAL A 360 -4.11 -11.07 1.69
CA VAL A 360 -4.85 -10.01 0.97
C VAL A 360 -6.35 -10.28 1.15
N LYS A 361 -7.06 -9.34 1.78
CA LYS A 361 -8.50 -9.47 2.09
C LYS A 361 -9.32 -8.46 1.31
N PHE A 362 -10.64 -8.65 1.26
CA PHE A 362 -11.50 -7.58 0.75
C PHE A 362 -11.69 -6.54 1.86
N HIS A 363 -11.54 -5.26 1.53
CA HIS A 363 -11.82 -4.17 2.46
C HIS A 363 -13.20 -3.57 2.17
N HIS A 364 -14.02 -3.50 3.21
CA HIS A 364 -15.45 -3.18 3.14
C HIS A 364 -15.71 -1.66 3.19
N TRP A 365 -15.07 -0.90 2.29
CA TRP A 365 -15.23 0.56 2.24
C TRP A 365 -16.64 1.01 1.86
N GLU A 366 -17.47 0.13 1.26
CA GLU A 366 -18.89 0.40 1.03
C GLU A 366 -19.65 0.69 2.33
N LEU A 367 -19.21 0.10 3.45
CA LEU A 367 -19.85 0.34 4.75
C LEU A 367 -19.66 1.77 5.23
N LEU A 368 -18.47 2.32 4.96
CA LEU A 368 -18.12 3.67 5.31
C LEU A 368 -18.62 4.69 4.27
N GLY A 369 -18.68 4.29 3.00
CA GLY A 369 -19.20 5.10 1.88
C GLY A 369 -20.65 5.54 2.05
N LYS A 370 -21.44 4.88 2.91
CA LYS A 370 -22.79 5.33 3.30
C LYS A 370 -22.80 6.72 3.94
N TYR A 371 -21.74 7.07 4.67
CA TYR A 371 -21.71 8.23 5.56
C TYR A 371 -20.86 9.38 5.04
N PHE A 372 -19.87 9.08 4.20
CA PHE A 372 -18.82 10.02 3.84
C PHE A 372 -18.52 9.98 2.33
N ASN A 373 -17.96 11.08 1.84
CA ASN A 373 -17.43 11.17 0.50
C ASN A 373 -16.01 10.57 0.53
N LEU A 374 -15.87 9.31 0.13
CA LEU A 374 -14.59 8.59 0.20
C LEU A 374 -13.84 8.71 -1.12
N TYR A 375 -12.52 8.81 -1.08
CA TYR A 375 -11.64 8.61 -2.24
C TYR A 375 -10.60 7.55 -1.88
N MET A 376 -10.62 6.40 -2.54
CA MET A 376 -9.66 5.32 -2.28
C MET A 376 -8.52 5.45 -3.28
N ALA A 377 -7.29 5.54 -2.78
CA ALA A 377 -6.11 5.73 -3.60
C ALA A 377 -5.04 4.69 -3.27
N TYR A 378 -4.35 4.25 -4.32
CA TYR A 378 -3.14 3.46 -4.19
C TYR A 378 -1.95 4.40 -3.89
N PRO A 379 -1.03 4.07 -2.97
CA PRO A 379 0.08 4.95 -2.58
C PRO A 379 1.04 5.29 -3.73
N ARG A 380 0.88 6.47 -4.33
CA ARG A 380 1.66 6.97 -5.48
C ARG A 380 1.78 8.49 -5.45
N PRO A 381 2.67 9.10 -6.27
CA PRO A 381 2.85 10.55 -6.28
C PRO A 381 1.58 11.38 -6.51
N PHE A 382 0.62 10.90 -7.32
CA PHE A 382 -0.64 11.61 -7.61
C PHE A 382 -1.49 11.87 -6.35
N VAL A 383 -1.26 11.13 -5.25
CA VAL A 383 -1.93 11.38 -3.97
C VAL A 383 -1.70 12.82 -3.49
N ALA A 384 -0.55 13.43 -3.82
CA ALA A 384 -0.30 14.83 -3.49
C ALA A 384 -1.25 15.80 -4.20
N ASP A 385 -1.74 15.47 -5.39
CA ASP A 385 -2.74 16.28 -6.11
C ASP A 385 -4.10 16.21 -5.41
N LEU A 386 -4.44 15.07 -4.80
CA LEU A 386 -5.66 14.93 -4.01
C LEU A 386 -5.66 15.82 -2.75
N LEU A 387 -4.49 16.20 -2.23
CA LEU A 387 -4.38 17.10 -1.07
C LEU A 387 -4.63 18.56 -1.43
N LYS A 388 -4.67 18.91 -2.72
CA LYS A 388 -4.91 20.30 -3.15
C LYS A 388 -6.36 20.74 -2.87
N PRO A 389 -6.60 22.06 -2.79
CA PRO A 389 -7.94 22.62 -2.73
C PRO A 389 -8.84 22.16 -3.89
N LEU A 390 -10.16 22.15 -3.67
CA LEU A 390 -11.15 21.75 -4.67
C LEU A 390 -11.11 22.62 -5.94
N ASP A 391 -10.84 23.92 -5.81
CA ASP A 391 -10.75 24.88 -6.92
C ASP A 391 -9.49 24.70 -7.78
N GLU A 392 -8.49 23.98 -7.27
CA GLU A 392 -7.31 23.54 -8.02
C GLU A 392 -7.47 22.13 -8.61
N GLY A 393 -8.66 21.51 -8.46
CA GLY A 393 -8.94 20.15 -8.92
C GLY A 393 -8.51 19.05 -7.95
N GLY A 394 -8.13 19.40 -6.72
CA GLY A 394 -7.83 18.43 -5.67
C GLY A 394 -9.08 17.85 -5.01
N PHE A 395 -8.87 16.99 -4.01
CA PHE A 395 -9.94 16.38 -3.22
C PHE A 395 -10.13 17.05 -1.86
N GLU A 396 -9.12 17.77 -1.35
CA GLU A 396 -9.14 18.52 -0.09
C GLU A 396 -9.76 17.70 1.08
N PRO A 397 -9.15 16.58 1.49
CA PRO A 397 -9.74 15.70 2.49
C PRO A 397 -9.79 16.35 3.89
N HIS A 398 -10.86 16.09 4.65
CA HIS A 398 -10.93 16.47 6.07
C HIS A 398 -10.30 15.41 6.98
N ALA A 399 -10.18 14.18 6.49
CA ALA A 399 -9.50 13.09 7.18
C ALA A 399 -8.74 12.21 6.18
N ILE A 400 -7.58 11.72 6.62
CA ILE A 400 -6.74 10.77 5.90
C ILE A 400 -6.73 9.46 6.69
N LEU A 401 -7.11 8.37 6.03
CA LEU A 401 -7.11 7.03 6.57
C LEU A 401 -6.05 6.20 5.85
N LEU A 402 -5.06 5.73 6.59
CA LEU A 402 -4.00 4.84 6.13
C LEU A 402 -4.37 3.42 6.52
N SER A 403 -4.63 2.56 5.54
CA SER A 403 -5.12 1.21 5.74
C SER A 403 -4.11 0.17 5.25
N ASN A 404 -3.74 -0.75 6.14
CA ASN A 404 -2.96 -1.94 5.82
C ASN A 404 -1.71 -1.71 4.95
N MET A 405 -0.90 -0.72 5.33
CA MET A 405 0.32 -0.34 4.61
C MET A 405 1.51 -1.26 4.96
N TRP A 406 1.31 -2.56 5.11
CA TRP A 406 2.28 -3.46 5.75
C TRP A 406 3.56 -3.75 4.96
N LEU A 407 3.62 -3.43 3.65
CA LEU A 407 4.74 -3.74 2.76
C LEU A 407 5.38 -2.46 2.20
N GLY A 408 6.71 -2.43 2.20
CA GLY A 408 7.52 -1.28 1.76
C GLY A 408 8.88 -1.76 1.28
N LEU A 409 8.92 -2.42 0.11
CA LEU A 409 10.15 -2.98 -0.43
C LEU A 409 10.91 -1.93 -1.25
N ASN A 410 12.00 -1.40 -0.70
CA ASN A 410 12.84 -0.41 -1.39
C ASN A 410 13.46 -0.94 -2.71
N ILE A 411 13.50 -2.26 -2.89
CA ILE A 411 14.01 -2.94 -4.08
C ILE A 411 13.01 -3.02 -5.24
N THR A 412 11.74 -2.64 -5.05
CA THR A 412 10.74 -2.63 -6.13
C THR A 412 9.67 -1.54 -5.92
N GLU A 413 9.40 -0.72 -6.94
CA GLU A 413 8.34 0.29 -6.86
C GLU A 413 6.92 -0.31 -6.77
N LEU A 414 6.73 -1.55 -7.22
CA LEU A 414 5.40 -2.18 -7.28
C LEU A 414 4.86 -2.54 -5.89
N LEU A 415 5.74 -2.77 -4.92
CA LEU A 415 5.42 -3.17 -3.55
C LEU A 415 6.04 -2.25 -2.50
N ASN A 416 6.27 -1.00 -2.86
CA ASN A 416 6.80 -0.01 -1.93
C ASN A 416 5.71 0.95 -1.48
N TRP A 417 5.04 0.64 -0.38
CA TRP A 417 4.02 1.52 0.21
C TRP A 417 4.58 2.38 1.33
N ASP A 418 5.90 2.40 1.53
CA ASP A 418 6.51 3.34 2.46
C ASP A 418 6.43 4.75 1.88
N LEU A 419 5.55 5.56 2.46
CA LEU A 419 5.28 6.92 2.00
C LEU A 419 6.53 7.81 2.08
N LYS A 420 7.57 7.42 2.85
CA LYS A 420 8.85 8.13 2.91
C LYS A 420 9.72 7.88 1.66
N ASP A 421 9.53 6.75 0.99
CA ASP A 421 10.28 6.39 -0.22
C ASP A 421 9.67 7.01 -1.49
N ILE A 422 8.37 7.28 -1.48
CA ILE A 422 7.64 7.85 -2.62
C ILE A 422 7.99 9.34 -2.74
N LYS A 423 8.58 9.75 -3.85
CA LYS A 423 8.99 11.14 -4.10
C LYS A 423 7.89 11.94 -4.81
N VAL A 424 7.66 13.14 -4.31
CA VAL A 424 6.81 14.18 -4.91
C VAL A 424 7.65 15.45 -4.97
N ASN A 425 8.18 15.78 -6.15
CA ASN A 425 9.24 16.77 -6.32
C ASN A 425 10.46 16.42 -5.42
N ASP A 426 10.96 17.37 -4.62
CA ASP A 426 12.12 17.19 -3.73
C ASP A 426 11.76 16.59 -2.35
N GLU A 427 10.48 16.37 -2.06
CA GLU A 427 9.99 15.87 -0.77
C GLU A 427 9.40 14.46 -0.87
N SER A 428 9.19 13.78 0.26
CA SER A 428 8.46 12.51 0.25
C SER A 428 6.95 12.73 0.34
N LEU A 429 6.15 11.78 -0.15
CA LEU A 429 4.70 11.81 -0.01
C LEU A 429 4.28 11.85 1.47
N LEU A 430 5.02 11.18 2.35
CA LEU A 430 4.81 11.30 3.80
C LEU A 430 4.94 12.75 4.27
N ASP A 431 5.97 13.48 3.87
CA ASP A 431 6.19 14.87 4.30
C ASP A 431 5.02 15.76 3.86
N LYS A 432 4.50 15.56 2.63
CA LYS A 432 3.31 16.26 2.14
C LYS A 432 2.04 15.95 2.94
N LEU A 433 1.83 14.69 3.32
CA LEU A 433 0.68 14.31 4.15
C LEU A 433 0.77 14.91 5.56
N ILE A 434 1.95 14.89 6.18
CA ILE A 434 2.18 15.48 7.51
C ILE A 434 1.93 16.99 7.46
N GLU A 435 2.49 17.67 6.45
CA GLU A 435 2.28 19.10 6.23
C GLU A 435 0.79 19.43 6.08
N TYR A 436 0.06 18.67 5.25
CA TYR A 436 -1.36 18.86 5.05
C TYR A 436 -2.17 18.68 6.34
N VAL A 437 -1.94 17.59 7.08
CA VAL A 437 -2.63 17.34 8.36
C VAL A 437 -2.42 18.50 9.33
N LYS A 438 -1.21 19.04 9.42
CA LYS A 438 -0.88 20.12 10.36
C LYS A 438 -1.42 21.48 9.95
N ASN A 439 -1.38 21.78 8.66
CA ASN A 439 -1.83 23.08 8.12
C ASN A 439 -3.36 23.19 8.05
N TYR A 440 -4.05 22.07 7.82
CA TYR A 440 -5.50 22.03 7.64
C TYR A 440 -6.25 21.36 8.81
N HIS A 441 -5.53 20.95 9.85
CA HIS A 441 -6.07 20.18 10.99
C HIS A 441 -6.83 18.92 10.56
N ALA A 442 -6.42 18.32 9.45
CA ALA A 442 -7.07 17.13 8.92
C ALA A 442 -6.90 15.96 9.91
N GLY A 443 -7.94 15.15 10.07
CA GLY A 443 -7.88 13.98 10.94
C GLY A 443 -6.96 12.89 10.39
N LEU A 444 -6.27 12.16 11.27
CA LEU A 444 -5.43 11.02 10.88
C LEU A 444 -5.98 9.72 11.47
N ILE A 445 -6.15 8.69 10.64
CA ILE A 445 -6.51 7.35 11.10
C ILE A 445 -5.51 6.36 10.50
N ALA A 446 -4.98 5.46 11.31
CA ALA A 446 -4.14 4.38 10.86
C ALA A 446 -4.68 3.05 11.38
N THR A 447 -4.70 2.03 10.53
CA THR A 447 -5.09 0.67 10.91
C THR A 447 -3.86 -0.26 10.92
N HIS A 448 -4.12 -1.52 11.27
CA HIS A 448 -3.18 -2.64 11.17
C HIS A 448 -2.27 -2.54 9.95
N GLY A 449 -1.00 -2.91 10.10
CA GLY A 449 -0.01 -2.92 9.02
C GLY A 449 0.66 -1.56 8.80
N THR A 450 0.04 -0.45 9.21
CA THR A 450 0.54 0.90 8.88
C THR A 450 1.82 1.31 9.62
N LEU A 451 2.15 0.61 10.70
CA LEU A 451 3.40 0.80 11.44
C LEU A 451 4.34 -0.42 11.30
N SER A 452 4.04 -1.38 10.42
CA SER A 452 4.87 -2.56 10.19
C SER A 452 6.28 -2.18 9.73
N ASP A 453 7.28 -2.42 10.56
CA ASP A 453 8.69 -2.15 10.30
C ASP A 453 9.52 -3.40 10.56
N TRP A 454 10.27 -3.79 9.53
CA TRP A 454 11.25 -4.83 9.60
C TRP A 454 12.45 -4.53 8.70
N VAL A 455 13.66 -4.75 9.22
CA VAL A 455 14.88 -4.75 8.42
C VAL A 455 15.58 -6.07 8.61
N VAL A 456 15.90 -6.73 7.51
CA VAL A 456 16.62 -8.00 7.47
C VAL A 456 18.11 -7.73 7.32
N TRP A 457 18.92 -8.15 8.30
CA TRP A 457 20.37 -8.03 8.27
C TRP A 457 20.97 -9.35 7.79
N ALA A 458 21.20 -9.46 6.48
CA ALA A 458 21.81 -10.66 5.88
C ALA A 458 23.34 -10.72 6.07
N GLY A 459 23.93 -9.60 6.48
CA GLY A 459 25.33 -9.46 6.85
C GLY A 459 25.55 -8.21 7.69
N CYS A 460 26.78 -7.99 8.14
CA CYS A 460 27.14 -6.87 9.04
C CYS A 460 27.29 -5.52 8.32
N SER A 461 27.34 -5.54 6.98
CA SER A 461 27.46 -4.35 6.14
C SER A 461 26.08 -3.84 5.73
N SER A 462 25.91 -2.52 5.68
CA SER A 462 24.61 -1.87 5.45
C SER A 462 24.00 -2.14 4.07
N ASP A 463 24.80 -2.45 3.06
CA ASP A 463 24.36 -2.89 1.73
C ASP A 463 23.72 -4.29 1.75
N GLN A 464 23.88 -5.03 2.85
CA GLN A 464 23.27 -6.34 3.09
C GLN A 464 22.04 -6.23 4.02
N HIS A 465 21.49 -5.03 4.19
CA HIS A 465 20.29 -4.76 4.99
C HIS A 465 19.11 -4.49 4.07
N TYR A 466 18.04 -5.28 4.22
CA TYR A 466 16.87 -5.21 3.35
C TYR A 466 15.66 -4.75 4.13
N LYS A 467 15.05 -3.64 3.71
CA LYS A 467 13.84 -3.12 4.33
C LYS A 467 12.63 -3.93 3.86
N ILE A 468 11.81 -4.33 4.81
CA ILE A 468 10.53 -4.99 4.60
C ILE A 468 9.49 -4.24 5.43
N GLY A 469 8.54 -3.60 4.77
CA GLY A 469 7.52 -2.79 5.43
C GLY A 469 7.87 -1.31 5.44
N VAL A 470 7.12 -0.55 6.21
CA VAL A 470 7.04 0.91 6.15
C VAL A 470 7.85 1.55 7.26
N ARG A 471 9.14 1.22 7.31
CA ARG A 471 10.10 1.77 8.28
C ARG A 471 10.06 3.29 8.38
N GLY A 472 9.87 3.99 7.26
CA GLY A 472 9.74 5.44 7.22
C GLY A 472 8.54 5.99 8.00
N HIS A 473 7.48 5.20 8.18
CA HIS A 473 6.33 5.56 9.01
C HIS A 473 6.64 5.52 10.51
N VAL A 474 7.52 4.61 10.93
CA VAL A 474 7.96 4.48 12.33
C VAL A 474 9.08 5.47 12.65
N GLY A 475 10.04 5.63 11.75
CA GLY A 475 11.27 6.38 11.99
C GLY A 475 12.37 5.52 12.60
N ASN A 476 13.60 5.95 12.38
CA ASN A 476 14.80 5.24 12.82
C ASN A 476 15.91 6.19 13.30
N SER A 477 15.55 7.44 13.59
CA SER A 477 16.44 8.48 14.09
C SER A 477 15.89 9.12 15.36
N LEU A 478 16.79 9.56 16.24
CA LEU A 478 16.41 10.38 17.40
C LEU A 478 15.82 11.73 16.99
N ALA A 479 16.12 12.21 15.78
CA ALA A 479 15.53 13.42 15.24
C ALA A 479 14.02 13.27 14.97
N ASP A 480 13.53 12.04 14.79
CA ASP A 480 12.12 11.73 14.54
C ASP A 480 11.26 11.89 15.81
N VAL A 481 11.91 11.98 16.99
CA VAL A 481 11.28 12.31 18.26
C VAL A 481 11.22 13.83 18.39
N ASN A 482 10.19 14.42 17.81
CA ASN A 482 9.98 15.86 17.84
C ASN A 482 8.48 16.21 17.90
N PRO A 483 7.98 16.70 19.05
CA PRO A 483 6.55 16.95 19.22
C PRO A 483 6.05 18.18 18.47
N ILE A 484 6.93 19.07 17.98
CA ILE A 484 6.53 20.27 17.23
C ILE A 484 6.68 20.06 15.73
N ASN A 485 7.72 19.35 15.31
CA ASN A 485 8.00 19.06 13.92
C ASN A 485 8.10 17.55 13.70
N GLU A 486 6.97 16.86 13.81
CA GLU A 486 6.86 15.43 13.52
C GLU A 486 7.25 15.14 12.07
N THR A 487 8.03 14.09 11.85
CA THR A 487 8.48 13.63 10.52
C THR A 487 8.01 12.21 10.19
N THR A 488 7.28 11.57 11.12
CA THR A 488 6.88 10.17 11.06
C THR A 488 5.43 9.99 11.52
N LEU A 489 4.77 8.94 11.03
CA LEU A 489 3.40 8.62 11.44
C LEU A 489 3.32 8.12 12.88
N SER A 490 4.31 7.35 13.35
CA SER A 490 4.36 6.89 14.75
C SER A 490 4.26 8.07 15.74
N SER A 491 5.03 9.14 15.49
CA SER A 491 4.99 10.37 16.27
C SER A 491 3.64 11.06 16.17
N MET A 492 3.00 11.07 14.99
CA MET A 492 1.68 11.65 14.83
C MET A 492 0.55 10.84 15.51
N LEU A 493 0.71 9.54 15.63
CA LEU A 493 -0.21 8.66 16.36
C LEU A 493 0.02 8.71 17.88
N GLY A 494 0.94 9.57 18.35
CA GLY A 494 1.31 9.69 19.75
C GLY A 494 2.22 8.56 20.26
N LEU A 495 2.87 7.83 19.38
CA LEU A 495 3.78 6.71 19.70
C LEU A 495 5.26 7.09 19.47
N PRO A 496 5.78 8.21 20.03
CA PRO A 496 7.12 8.72 19.72
C PRO A 496 8.26 7.85 20.28
N ILE A 497 7.93 6.87 21.12
CA ILE A 497 8.89 5.92 21.69
C ILE A 497 9.29 4.85 20.66
N LEU A 498 8.46 4.56 19.66
CA LEU A 498 8.79 3.54 18.67
C LEU A 498 10.12 3.80 17.91
N PRO A 499 10.37 5.00 17.36
CA PRO A 499 11.67 5.30 16.73
C PRO A 499 12.86 5.18 17.70
N VAL A 500 12.66 5.39 19.01
CA VAL A 500 13.72 5.19 20.02
C VAL A 500 14.11 3.72 20.10
N TRP A 501 13.13 2.81 20.13
CA TRP A 501 13.40 1.37 20.16
C TRP A 501 14.15 0.89 18.91
N GLU A 502 13.81 1.44 17.75
CA GLU A 502 14.52 1.20 16.48
C GLU A 502 15.99 1.62 16.57
N VAL A 503 16.26 2.83 17.07
CA VAL A 503 17.64 3.34 17.27
C VAL A 503 18.42 2.47 18.24
N VAL A 504 17.82 2.08 19.36
CA VAL A 504 18.48 1.23 20.37
C VAL A 504 18.79 -0.15 19.78
N ARG A 505 17.83 -0.80 19.12
CA ARG A 505 18.02 -2.11 18.48
C ARG A 505 19.16 -2.07 17.48
N ASP A 506 19.13 -1.12 16.55
CA ASP A 506 20.14 -1.02 15.52
C ASP A 506 21.52 -0.67 16.08
N THR A 507 21.57 0.14 17.14
CA THR A 507 22.85 0.51 17.79
C THR A 507 23.47 -0.69 18.48
N VAL A 508 22.68 -1.45 19.23
CA VAL A 508 23.12 -2.72 19.85
C VAL A 508 23.60 -3.69 18.77
N ALA A 509 22.82 -3.89 17.71
CA ALA A 509 23.18 -4.79 16.60
C ALA A 509 24.47 -4.36 15.90
N ARG A 510 24.67 -3.06 15.61
CA ARG A 510 25.89 -2.53 15.00
C ARG A 510 27.12 -2.74 15.88
N VAL A 511 27.00 -2.53 17.20
CA VAL A 511 28.12 -2.75 18.14
C VAL A 511 28.57 -4.21 18.10
N LEU A 512 27.61 -5.14 18.10
CA LEU A 512 27.88 -6.58 18.06
C LEU A 512 28.46 -7.03 16.71
N CYS A 513 27.96 -6.46 15.61
CA CYS A 513 28.48 -6.71 14.26
C CYS A 513 29.94 -6.27 14.06
N ARG A 514 30.44 -5.32 14.86
CA ARG A 514 31.83 -4.86 14.82
C ARG A 514 32.80 -5.73 15.62
N SER A 515 32.30 -6.72 16.35
CA SER A 515 33.13 -7.64 17.12
C SER A 515 33.92 -8.57 16.21
N GLU A 516 35.15 -8.92 16.61
CA GLU A 516 35.93 -9.98 15.94
C GLU A 516 35.41 -11.39 16.26
N ASP A 517 34.56 -11.54 17.28
CA ASP A 517 33.91 -12.80 17.63
C ASP A 517 32.73 -13.06 16.68
N LEU A 518 32.83 -14.11 15.86
CA LEU A 518 31.81 -14.55 14.90
C LEU A 518 30.43 -14.79 15.54
N ILE A 519 30.41 -15.20 16.82
CA ILE A 519 29.17 -15.47 17.53
C ILE A 519 28.51 -14.17 17.97
N LEU A 520 29.31 -13.16 18.35
CA LEU A 520 28.81 -11.81 18.60
C LEU A 520 28.32 -11.16 17.31
N GLN A 521 28.99 -11.37 16.18
CA GLN A 521 28.47 -10.94 14.87
C GLN A 521 27.12 -11.59 14.56
N THR A 522 27.01 -12.92 14.74
CA THR A 522 25.76 -13.66 14.54
C THR A 522 24.63 -13.10 15.42
N LEU A 523 24.94 -12.77 16.67
CA LEU A 523 23.99 -12.13 17.57
C LEU A 523 23.56 -10.75 17.08
N GLY A 524 24.51 -9.95 16.57
CA GLY A 524 24.22 -8.67 15.92
C GLY A 524 23.23 -8.83 14.77
N LEU A 525 23.37 -9.87 13.94
CA LEU A 525 22.42 -10.17 12.87
C LEU A 525 21.03 -10.58 13.40
N ILE A 526 20.97 -11.37 14.48
CA ILE A 526 19.70 -11.79 15.11
C ILE A 526 18.96 -10.56 15.67
N ILE A 527 19.65 -9.69 16.42
CA ILE A 527 19.05 -8.49 17.01
C ILE A 527 18.67 -7.49 15.91
N GLY A 528 19.54 -7.26 14.93
CA GLY A 528 19.28 -6.35 13.81
C GLY A 528 18.10 -6.80 12.95
N SER A 529 17.95 -8.12 12.75
CA SER A 529 16.86 -8.71 11.95
C SER A 529 15.53 -8.86 12.70
N MET A 530 15.44 -8.40 13.94
CA MET A 530 14.27 -8.57 14.77
C MET A 530 13.19 -7.52 14.44
N PRO A 531 11.99 -7.95 13.98
CA PRO A 531 10.90 -7.01 13.76
C PRO A 531 10.40 -6.47 15.10
N LEU A 532 10.28 -5.15 15.21
CA LEU A 532 9.70 -4.49 16.39
C LEU A 532 8.21 -4.25 16.24
N GLN A 533 7.72 -4.13 15.00
CA GLN A 533 6.31 -4.07 14.66
C GLN A 533 5.97 -5.28 13.78
N ILE A 534 5.15 -6.18 14.31
CA ILE A 534 4.83 -7.49 13.72
C ILE A 534 3.37 -7.47 13.28
N PRO A 535 3.08 -7.40 11.97
CA PRO A 535 1.72 -7.48 11.46
C PRO A 535 1.21 -8.93 11.45
N TYR A 536 -0.07 -9.08 11.13
CA TYR A 536 -0.78 -10.34 10.96
C TYR A 536 -0.66 -11.35 12.13
N VAL A 537 -0.52 -10.89 13.37
CA VAL A 537 -0.58 -11.77 14.55
C VAL A 537 -2.04 -12.25 14.72
N PRO A 538 -2.31 -13.57 14.67
CA PRO A 538 -3.67 -14.09 14.81
C PRO A 538 -4.26 -13.77 16.20
N PHE A 539 -5.52 -13.34 16.22
CA PHE A 539 -6.21 -12.83 17.40
C PHE A 539 -7.65 -13.34 17.49
N ASN A 540 -8.15 -13.57 18.72
CA ASN A 540 -9.52 -14.04 18.98
C ASN A 540 -10.13 -13.58 20.30
N GLN A 541 -9.46 -12.70 21.04
CA GLN A 541 -9.98 -12.24 22.32
C GLN A 541 -10.96 -11.07 22.12
N SER A 542 -11.72 -10.76 23.16
CA SER A 542 -12.48 -9.52 23.22
C SER A 542 -11.55 -8.33 23.50
N LEU A 543 -11.97 -7.16 23.04
CA LEU A 543 -11.49 -5.87 23.52
C LEU A 543 -12.41 -5.38 24.64
N ARG A 544 -11.81 -4.71 25.63
CA ARG A 544 -12.54 -4.04 26.71
C ARG A 544 -12.21 -2.55 26.74
N ILE A 545 -13.22 -1.73 27.02
CA ILE A 545 -13.04 -0.29 27.21
C ILE A 545 -12.17 -0.07 28.46
N THR A 546 -11.12 0.74 28.32
CA THR A 546 -10.24 1.09 29.44
C THR A 546 -10.81 2.27 30.22
N THR A 547 -10.19 2.62 31.35
CA THR A 547 -10.53 3.86 32.08
C THR A 547 -10.42 5.11 31.23
N SER A 548 -9.49 5.16 30.28
CA SER A 548 -9.33 6.30 29.36
C SER A 548 -10.33 6.29 28.21
N GLY A 549 -11.00 5.17 27.96
CA GLY A 549 -12.02 5.02 26.93
C GLY A 549 -13.45 5.26 27.39
N ILE A 550 -13.71 5.29 28.70
CA ILE A 550 -15.05 5.58 29.24
C ILE A 550 -15.52 6.93 28.71
N ASN A 551 -16.69 6.94 28.05
CA ASN A 551 -17.28 8.12 27.38
C ASN A 551 -16.44 8.73 26.24
N HIS A 552 -15.42 8.04 25.73
CA HIS A 552 -14.65 8.54 24.60
C HIS A 552 -15.49 8.48 23.32
N PRO A 553 -15.58 9.55 22.49
CA PRO A 553 -16.46 9.59 21.31
C PRO A 553 -16.26 8.45 20.31
N VAL A 554 -15.01 8.01 20.11
CA VAL A 554 -14.67 6.84 19.27
C VAL A 554 -15.45 5.57 19.67
N LEU A 555 -15.74 5.39 20.96
CA LEU A 555 -16.41 4.21 21.52
C LEU A 555 -17.92 4.43 21.76
N GLU A 556 -18.48 5.54 21.29
CA GLU A 556 -19.90 5.83 21.47
C GLU A 556 -20.78 4.74 20.86
N GLY A 557 -21.67 4.15 21.68
CA GLY A 557 -22.57 3.07 21.26
C GLY A 557 -21.87 1.74 21.01
N ILE A 558 -20.62 1.57 21.45
CA ILE A 558 -19.90 0.30 21.48
C ILE A 558 -20.07 -0.33 22.88
N PRO A 559 -20.33 -1.65 23.00
CA PRO A 559 -20.41 -2.31 24.29
C PRO A 559 -19.09 -2.26 25.06
N ASP A 560 -19.13 -2.36 26.40
CA ASP A 560 -17.94 -2.38 27.26
C ASP A 560 -16.95 -3.50 26.90
N GLU A 561 -17.46 -4.61 26.34
CA GLU A 561 -16.70 -5.74 25.83
C GLU A 561 -17.20 -6.13 24.44
N PHE A 562 -16.31 -6.20 23.45
CA PHE A 562 -16.66 -6.46 22.05
C PHE A 562 -15.59 -7.28 21.31
N TYR A 563 -15.95 -7.79 20.13
CA TYR A 563 -15.08 -8.57 19.25
C TYR A 563 -15.03 -7.97 17.86
N ILE A 564 -13.93 -8.24 17.16
CA ILE A 564 -13.77 -7.98 15.73
C ILE A 564 -13.59 -9.33 15.04
N GLU A 565 -14.25 -9.49 13.90
CA GLU A 565 -14.25 -10.72 13.13
C GLU A 565 -14.02 -10.39 11.65
N ILE A 566 -13.06 -11.07 11.05
CA ILE A 566 -12.73 -11.00 9.63
C ILE A 566 -13.30 -12.27 9.00
N PRO A 567 -14.28 -12.16 8.06
CA PRO A 567 -14.95 -13.33 7.51
C PRO A 567 -14.03 -14.21 6.67
N ASP A 568 -13.12 -13.61 5.90
CA ASP A 568 -12.26 -14.31 4.94
C ASP A 568 -10.93 -14.80 5.54
N MET A 569 -10.93 -15.24 6.81
CA MET A 569 -9.75 -15.78 7.47
C MET A 569 -9.33 -17.13 6.85
N PRO A 570 -8.02 -17.43 6.73
CA PRO A 570 -7.55 -18.75 6.28
C PRO A 570 -8.11 -19.89 7.14
N ASP A 571 -8.60 -20.96 6.50
CA ASP A 571 -9.24 -22.11 7.17
C ASP A 571 -8.44 -22.64 8.35
N ILE A 572 -7.12 -22.78 8.19
CA ILE A 572 -6.24 -23.27 9.26
C ILE A 572 -6.31 -22.39 10.51
N LEU A 573 -6.45 -21.07 10.38
CA LEU A 573 -6.56 -20.17 11.53
C LEU A 573 -7.96 -20.23 12.15
N VAL A 574 -8.99 -20.37 11.32
CA VAL A 574 -10.38 -20.55 11.78
C VAL A 574 -10.52 -21.85 12.58
N GLU A 575 -9.92 -22.95 12.12
CA GLU A 575 -9.86 -24.24 12.84
C GLU A 575 -9.18 -24.11 14.21
N HIS A 576 -8.20 -23.22 14.36
CA HIS A 576 -7.55 -22.91 15.63
C HIS A 576 -8.32 -21.87 16.47
N GLY A 577 -9.50 -21.43 16.02
CA GLY A 577 -10.38 -20.50 16.73
C GLY A 577 -9.96 -19.04 16.63
N TYR A 578 -9.12 -18.67 15.66
CA TYR A 578 -8.78 -17.28 15.38
C TYR A 578 -9.86 -16.58 14.56
N ARG A 579 -10.10 -15.30 14.84
CA ARG A 579 -11.19 -14.52 14.24
C ARG A 579 -10.72 -13.25 13.53
N ALA A 580 -9.53 -12.76 13.84
CA ALA A 580 -8.98 -11.55 13.24
C ALA A 580 -7.44 -11.57 13.28
N TYR A 581 -6.85 -10.51 12.73
CA TYR A 581 -5.43 -10.20 12.85
C TYR A 581 -5.21 -8.91 13.65
N THR A 582 -4.08 -8.84 14.34
CA THR A 582 -3.58 -7.62 14.97
C THR A 582 -2.11 -7.42 14.64
N GLU A 583 -1.66 -6.18 14.80
CA GLU A 583 -0.28 -5.76 14.81
C GLU A 583 0.18 -5.63 16.25
N VAL A 584 1.40 -6.05 16.50
CA VAL A 584 2.03 -6.00 17.83
C VAL A 584 3.37 -5.30 17.73
N GLY A 585 3.70 -4.50 18.73
CA GLY A 585 4.89 -3.65 18.75
C GLY A 585 4.57 -2.24 19.22
N TRP A 586 3.34 -1.77 19.02
CA TRP A 586 2.86 -0.50 19.55
C TRP A 586 2.89 -0.47 21.09
N GLN A 587 2.85 -1.64 21.73
CA GLN A 587 3.01 -1.84 23.17
C GLN A 587 4.39 -1.39 23.68
N LEU A 588 5.40 -1.23 22.81
CA LEU A 588 6.70 -0.65 23.18
C LEU A 588 6.58 0.82 23.63
N SER A 589 5.47 1.49 23.28
CA SER A 589 5.11 2.83 23.78
C SER A 589 4.18 2.78 25.01
N MET A 590 3.95 1.59 25.58
CA MET A 590 3.01 1.36 26.69
C MET A 590 3.75 0.78 27.91
N PRO A 591 3.13 0.83 29.11
CA PRO A 591 3.73 0.25 30.30
C PRO A 591 4.05 -1.25 30.15
N SER A 592 5.11 -1.70 30.83
CA SER A 592 5.62 -3.08 30.75
C SER A 592 4.61 -4.14 31.13
N ALA A 593 3.66 -3.81 32.01
CA ALA A 593 2.55 -4.68 32.36
C ALA A 593 1.75 -5.16 31.13
N ILE A 594 1.59 -4.32 30.11
CA ILE A 594 0.93 -4.69 28.85
C ILE A 594 1.90 -5.51 27.99
N ALA A 595 3.12 -5.00 27.78
CA ALA A 595 4.10 -5.61 26.89
C ALA A 595 4.51 -7.03 27.35
N TYR A 596 4.65 -7.31 28.65
CA TYR A 596 4.99 -8.65 29.14
C TYR A 596 3.94 -9.70 28.81
N ILE A 597 2.66 -9.36 28.99
CA ILE A 597 1.55 -10.27 28.66
C ILE A 597 1.56 -10.51 27.15
N THR A 598 1.72 -9.45 26.36
CA THR A 598 1.82 -9.50 24.90
C THR A 598 2.97 -10.41 24.43
N TRP A 599 4.18 -10.26 24.99
CA TRP A 599 5.34 -11.07 24.61
C TRP A 599 5.20 -12.54 25.00
N TRP A 600 4.57 -12.82 26.15
CA TRP A 600 4.24 -14.19 26.53
C TRP A 600 3.33 -14.85 25.48
N TRP A 601 2.29 -14.14 25.02
CA TRP A 601 1.36 -14.63 24.01
C TRP A 601 1.99 -14.76 22.62
N ILE A 602 2.82 -13.82 22.20
CA ILE A 602 3.54 -13.91 20.92
C ILE A 602 4.38 -15.17 20.86
N ASN A 603 5.05 -15.53 21.95
CA ASN A 603 5.84 -16.75 21.97
C ASN A 603 4.98 -18.02 21.77
N GLN A 604 3.71 -18.01 22.20
CA GLN A 604 2.76 -19.10 21.95
C GLN A 604 2.32 -19.15 20.48
N THR A 605 2.12 -17.99 19.83
CA THR A 605 1.67 -17.90 18.43
C THR A 605 2.83 -17.85 17.43
N ARG A 606 4.08 -17.91 17.90
CA ARG A 606 5.31 -17.84 17.09
C ARG A 606 5.31 -18.76 15.86
N PRO A 607 4.89 -20.03 15.92
CA PRO A 607 4.89 -20.89 14.72
C PRO A 607 4.01 -20.35 13.58
N LEU A 608 2.90 -19.68 13.92
CA LEU A 608 1.99 -19.07 12.95
C LEU A 608 2.60 -17.79 12.39
N ILE A 609 3.14 -16.91 13.26
CA ILE A 609 3.84 -15.69 12.84
C ILE A 609 4.99 -16.02 11.90
N TRP A 610 5.79 -17.03 12.24
CA TRP A 610 6.90 -17.50 11.41
C TRP A 610 6.45 -17.96 10.02
N ARG A 611 5.30 -18.64 9.92
CA ARG A 611 4.73 -19.05 8.62
C ARG A 611 4.38 -17.83 7.76
N ILE A 612 3.83 -16.78 8.35
CA ILE A 612 3.50 -15.54 7.64
C ILE A 612 4.77 -14.85 7.15
N LEU A 613 5.78 -14.68 8.00
CA LEU A 613 7.03 -14.03 7.61
C LEU A 613 7.82 -14.82 6.55
N ASN A 614 7.74 -16.15 6.58
CA ASN A 614 8.26 -16.99 5.50
C ASN A 614 7.53 -16.75 4.18
N ASN A 615 6.21 -16.55 4.22
CA ASN A 615 5.45 -16.20 3.02
C ASN A 615 5.85 -14.82 2.49
N VAL A 616 6.14 -13.86 3.37
CA VAL A 616 6.66 -12.53 2.98
C VAL A 616 8.01 -12.66 2.27
N THR A 617 8.92 -13.48 2.80
CA THR A 617 10.22 -13.68 2.15
C THR A 617 10.14 -14.49 0.86
N PHE A 618 9.20 -15.43 0.76
CA PHE A 618 8.84 -16.06 -0.51
C PHE A 618 8.30 -15.04 -1.53
N LEU A 619 7.41 -14.13 -1.10
CA LEU A 619 6.89 -13.05 -1.94
C LEU A 619 8.03 -12.17 -2.46
N ILE A 620 8.92 -11.71 -1.56
CA ILE A 620 10.08 -10.88 -1.92
C ILE A 620 11.00 -11.61 -2.89
N HIS A 621 11.37 -12.86 -2.61
CA HIS A 621 12.26 -13.64 -3.47
C HIS A 621 11.67 -13.81 -4.88
N ASN A 622 10.40 -14.20 -4.99
CA ASN A 622 9.76 -14.32 -6.30
C ASN A 622 9.69 -12.99 -7.04
N MET A 623 9.52 -11.87 -6.32
CA MET A 623 9.28 -10.56 -6.93
C MET A 623 10.55 -9.79 -7.28
N THR A 624 11.70 -10.23 -6.79
CA THR A 624 13.00 -9.57 -6.98
C THR A 624 13.98 -10.45 -7.76
N GLY A 625 13.62 -11.70 -8.03
CA GLY A 625 14.50 -12.69 -8.65
C GLY A 625 15.70 -13.02 -7.77
N ASP A 626 16.85 -13.28 -8.39
CA ASP A 626 18.11 -13.58 -7.68
C ASP A 626 18.74 -12.36 -7.00
N VAL A 627 18.22 -11.13 -7.24
CA VAL A 627 18.71 -9.88 -6.62
C VAL A 627 18.61 -9.95 -5.09
N PHE A 628 17.56 -10.59 -4.58
CA PHE A 628 17.46 -11.01 -3.20
C PHE A 628 17.34 -12.53 -3.12
N THR A 629 18.48 -13.18 -2.95
CA THR A 629 18.52 -14.59 -2.54
C THR A 629 18.68 -14.63 -1.03
N PRO A 630 17.62 -14.91 -0.24
CA PRO A 630 17.75 -15.00 1.21
C PRO A 630 18.79 -16.08 1.53
N PRO A 631 19.83 -15.77 2.33
CA PRO A 631 20.83 -16.78 2.69
C PRO A 631 20.16 -17.95 3.40
N LYS A 632 20.70 -19.17 3.29
CA LYS A 632 20.14 -20.36 3.98
C LYS A 632 19.96 -20.15 5.50
N SER A 633 20.78 -19.27 6.10
CA SER A 633 20.70 -18.88 7.51
C SER A 633 19.57 -17.89 7.83
N PHE A 634 18.97 -17.23 6.85
CA PHE A 634 17.98 -16.18 7.07
C PHE A 634 16.74 -16.66 7.84
N ASN A 635 16.14 -17.78 7.42
CA ASN A 635 14.99 -18.36 8.13
C ASN A 635 15.34 -18.77 9.56
N ASN A 636 16.59 -19.18 9.80
CA ASN A 636 17.07 -19.53 11.13
C ASN A 636 17.29 -18.27 11.99
N LEU A 637 17.90 -17.22 11.43
CA LEU A 637 18.07 -15.93 12.10
C LEU A 637 16.71 -15.37 12.53
N LEU A 638 15.75 -15.32 11.61
CA LEU A 638 14.40 -14.84 11.89
C LEU A 638 13.68 -15.66 12.97
N ASN A 639 13.77 -16.98 12.88
CA ASN A 639 13.19 -17.85 13.91
C ASN A 639 13.82 -17.61 15.28
N GLU A 640 15.14 -17.42 15.36
CA GLU A 640 15.85 -17.13 16.61
C GLU A 640 15.53 -15.71 17.15
N SER A 641 15.41 -14.71 16.27
CA SER A 641 14.97 -13.35 16.62
C SER A 641 13.61 -13.36 17.31
N LEU A 642 12.65 -14.12 16.76
CA LEU A 642 11.32 -14.26 17.36
C LEU A 642 11.29 -15.18 18.59
N ARG A 643 12.14 -16.20 18.64
CA ARG A 643 12.13 -17.22 19.71
C ARG A 643 12.62 -16.68 21.03
N TRP A 644 13.71 -15.93 21.04
CA TRP A 644 14.31 -15.42 22.27
C TRP A 644 14.82 -13.99 22.15
N GLY A 645 15.24 -13.55 20.95
CA GLY A 645 15.83 -12.23 20.73
C GLY A 645 14.91 -11.11 21.23
N LEU A 646 13.63 -11.15 20.85
CA LEU A 646 12.64 -10.15 21.22
C LEU A 646 12.42 -10.05 22.72
N LEU A 647 12.16 -11.18 23.39
CA LEU A 647 11.93 -11.17 24.84
C LEU A 647 13.18 -10.74 25.61
N SER A 648 14.35 -11.23 25.21
CA SER A 648 15.61 -10.95 25.90
C SER A 648 16.00 -9.48 25.75
N PHE A 649 15.88 -8.95 24.54
CA PHE A 649 16.15 -7.55 24.23
C PHE A 649 15.19 -6.62 24.99
N TYR A 650 13.88 -6.93 24.96
CA TYR A 650 12.88 -6.16 25.71
C TYR A 650 13.21 -6.10 27.21
N LYS A 651 13.47 -7.25 27.85
CA LYS A 651 13.85 -7.33 29.27
C LYS A 651 15.11 -6.52 29.59
N SER A 652 16.09 -6.55 28.68
CA SER A 652 17.36 -5.84 28.86
C SER A 652 17.19 -4.31 28.87
N ILE A 653 16.20 -3.80 28.12
CA ILE A 653 15.92 -2.36 28.03
C ILE A 653 15.09 -1.88 29.22
N VAL A 654 14.03 -2.60 29.61
CA VAL A 654 13.19 -2.15 30.74
C VAL A 654 13.92 -2.20 32.09
N SER A 655 14.97 -3.02 32.19
CA SER A 655 15.85 -3.13 33.36
C SER A 655 17.15 -2.31 33.24
N MET A 656 17.26 -1.44 32.23
CA MET A 656 18.44 -0.60 32.04
C MET A 656 18.59 0.44 33.16
N ASN A 657 19.83 0.87 33.41
CA ASN A 657 20.10 2.00 34.31
C ASN A 657 20.34 3.26 33.49
N ILE A 658 19.88 4.40 33.97
CA ILE A 658 20.12 5.71 33.35
C ILE A 658 21.00 6.56 34.27
N THR A 659 22.07 7.15 33.75
CA THR A 659 22.93 8.09 34.50
C THR A 659 23.35 9.22 33.56
N ASP A 660 23.16 10.48 33.94
CA ASP A 660 23.54 11.66 33.13
C ASP A 660 23.15 11.55 31.64
N ARG A 661 21.94 11.04 31.36
CA ARG A 661 21.39 10.83 30.00
C ARG A 661 22.08 9.73 29.17
N VAL A 662 22.83 8.85 29.84
CA VAL A 662 23.43 7.64 29.27
C VAL A 662 22.58 6.44 29.69
N LEU A 663 22.14 5.66 28.70
CA LEU A 663 21.45 4.39 28.89
C LEU A 663 22.48 3.28 29.04
N HIS A 664 22.52 2.63 30.19
CA HIS A 664 23.35 1.46 30.49
C HIS A 664 22.51 0.20 30.37
N ILE A 665 22.62 -0.47 29.22
CA ILE A 665 21.80 -1.63 28.85
C ILE A 665 22.64 -2.89 29.02
N ARG A 666 22.17 -3.82 29.84
CA ARG A 666 22.77 -5.14 29.99
C ARG A 666 21.99 -6.17 29.16
N VAL A 667 22.48 -6.46 27.96
CA VAL A 667 21.84 -7.39 27.02
C VAL A 667 22.00 -8.82 27.50
N GLN A 668 20.90 -9.44 27.91
CA GLN A 668 20.85 -10.84 28.31
C GLN A 668 20.91 -11.75 27.08
N ILE A 669 21.73 -12.80 27.13
CA ILE A 669 21.89 -13.77 26.04
C ILE A 669 21.71 -15.18 26.60
N PRO A 670 20.84 -16.01 26.00
CA PRO A 670 20.67 -17.39 26.45
C PRO A 670 22.00 -18.16 26.47
N ASN A 671 22.28 -18.80 27.60
CA ASN A 671 23.47 -19.64 27.82
C ASN A 671 24.82 -18.91 27.68
N ARG A 672 24.86 -17.59 27.92
CA ARG A 672 26.09 -16.78 27.86
C ARG A 672 26.12 -15.69 28.93
N GLU A 673 27.31 -15.12 29.11
CA GLU A 673 27.45 -13.90 29.90
C GLU A 673 26.74 -12.73 29.21
N PRO A 674 26.06 -11.86 29.97
CA PRO A 674 25.44 -10.65 29.43
C PRO A 674 26.47 -9.69 28.85
N ILE A 675 26.04 -8.85 27.91
CA ILE A 675 26.89 -7.81 27.31
C ILE A 675 26.40 -6.43 27.75
N ASP A 676 27.30 -5.62 28.29
CA ASP A 676 27.01 -4.25 28.70
C ASP A 676 27.21 -3.28 27.52
N ILE A 677 26.20 -2.45 27.25
CA ILE A 677 26.17 -1.48 26.15
C ILE A 677 25.74 -0.12 26.69
N THR A 678 26.42 0.94 26.26
CA THR A 678 26.11 2.32 26.64
C THR A 678 25.65 3.14 25.45
N ILE A 679 24.53 3.86 25.61
CA ILE A 679 23.96 4.70 24.55
C ILE A 679 23.67 6.09 25.11
N ASN A 680 24.18 7.14 24.46
CA ASN A 680 23.82 8.53 24.79
C ASN A 680 22.45 8.86 24.21
N PHE A 681 21.55 9.41 25.03
CA PHE A 681 20.18 9.66 24.64
C PHE A 681 19.66 11.00 25.18
N ASP A 682 19.42 11.96 24.30
CA ASP A 682 18.76 13.22 24.68
C ASP A 682 17.24 13.06 24.57
N PHE A 683 16.58 13.08 25.73
CA PHE A 683 15.14 12.85 25.85
C PHE A 683 14.32 14.12 26.05
N ASN A 684 14.92 15.31 25.98
CA ASN A 684 14.21 16.56 26.28
C ASN A 684 12.97 16.76 25.40
N ARG A 685 13.04 16.35 24.13
CA ARG A 685 11.89 16.43 23.21
C ARG A 685 10.80 15.43 23.56
N LEU A 686 11.16 14.26 24.07
CA LEU A 686 10.21 13.22 24.46
C LEU A 686 9.31 13.68 25.63
N LEU A 687 9.88 14.42 26.59
CA LEU A 687 9.16 14.96 27.74
C LEU A 687 8.09 16.00 27.39
N GLN A 688 8.14 16.56 26.18
CA GLN A 688 7.19 17.59 25.73
C GLN A 688 5.93 17.00 25.08
N TYR A 689 5.87 15.67 24.86
CA TYR A 689 4.66 15.01 24.36
C TYR A 689 3.60 14.88 25.46
N SER A 690 2.34 15.03 25.07
CA SER A 690 1.21 14.64 25.92
C SER A 690 1.05 13.12 25.92
N PRO A 691 0.64 12.50 27.04
CA PRO A 691 0.35 11.07 27.09
C PRO A 691 -0.76 10.66 26.11
N ILE A 692 -0.58 9.51 25.46
CA ILE A 692 -1.62 8.87 24.65
C ILE A 692 -2.75 8.30 25.50
N LYS A 693 -3.91 8.11 24.86
CA LYS A 693 -5.05 7.42 25.46
C LYS A 693 -5.23 6.07 24.80
N LEU A 694 -4.95 5.00 25.53
CA LEU A 694 -5.36 3.64 25.14
C LEU A 694 -6.82 3.48 25.53
N VAL A 695 -7.77 3.57 24.59
CA VAL A 695 -9.21 3.62 24.90
C VAL A 695 -9.86 2.23 24.96
N ALA A 696 -9.29 1.24 24.26
CA ALA A 696 -9.71 -0.15 24.37
C ALA A 696 -8.49 -1.07 24.30
N LEU A 697 -8.53 -2.19 25.02
CA LEU A 697 -7.44 -3.16 25.10
C LEU A 697 -7.99 -4.58 25.20
N SER A 698 -7.36 -5.53 24.51
CA SER A 698 -7.67 -6.95 24.67
C SER A 698 -7.06 -7.52 25.95
N LYS A 699 -7.70 -8.54 26.53
CA LYS A 699 -7.24 -9.17 27.78
C LYS A 699 -5.78 -9.66 27.73
N ASN A 700 -5.33 -10.10 26.56
CA ASN A 700 -3.97 -10.58 26.32
C ASN A 700 -2.99 -9.49 25.84
N GLY A 701 -3.41 -8.23 25.80
CA GLY A 701 -2.58 -7.10 25.42
C GLY A 701 -2.22 -7.03 23.92
N LEU A 702 -2.65 -7.98 23.10
CA LEU A 702 -2.29 -8.07 21.68
C LEU A 702 -2.96 -6.98 20.82
N ALA A 703 -4.22 -6.65 21.11
CA ALA A 703 -5.02 -5.74 20.30
C ALA A 703 -5.50 -4.53 21.11
N GLY A 704 -5.53 -3.35 20.50
CA GLY A 704 -5.94 -2.12 21.16
C GLY A 704 -6.34 -1.02 20.21
N ILE A 705 -6.97 0.01 20.78
CA ILE A 705 -7.33 1.26 20.11
C ILE A 705 -6.64 2.39 20.86
N VAL A 706 -5.78 3.13 20.16
CA VAL A 706 -5.04 4.27 20.70
C VAL A 706 -5.59 5.54 20.08
N THR A 707 -5.81 6.56 20.90
CA THR A 707 -6.21 7.90 20.44
C THR A 707 -5.19 8.93 20.91
N TYR A 708 -4.93 9.89 20.03
CA TYR A 708 -4.02 11.00 20.28
C TYR A 708 -4.72 12.32 19.92
N ASP A 709 -4.68 13.28 20.85
CA ASP A 709 -5.28 14.59 20.67
C ASP A 709 -4.23 15.66 20.93
N LYS A 710 -3.76 16.31 19.85
CA LYS A 710 -2.74 17.36 19.89
C LYS A 710 -3.37 18.75 20.04
N TYR A 711 -4.37 18.89 20.90
CA TYR A 711 -5.10 20.15 21.17
C TYR A 711 -4.20 21.33 21.60
N TRP A 712 -2.99 21.07 22.09
CA TRP A 712 -2.12 22.08 22.70
C TRP A 712 -1.22 22.80 21.69
N ASP A 713 -1.17 22.34 20.44
CA ASP A 713 -0.40 22.95 19.35
C ASP A 713 -1.36 23.72 18.43
N ARG A 714 -0.96 24.89 17.93
CA ARG A 714 -1.78 25.61 16.93
C ARG A 714 -1.85 24.86 15.62
N ASN A 715 -0.85 24.05 15.29
CA ASN A 715 -0.81 23.17 14.13
C ASN A 715 -1.18 21.72 14.54
N GLY A 716 -2.08 21.59 15.51
CA GLY A 716 -2.51 20.31 16.05
C GLY A 716 -3.54 19.59 15.18
N TYR A 717 -3.85 18.36 15.59
CA TYR A 717 -4.78 17.44 14.93
C TYR A 717 -5.21 16.35 15.93
N ARG A 718 -6.16 15.52 15.51
CA ARG A 718 -6.56 14.28 16.22
C ARG A 718 -6.17 13.07 15.40
N ALA A 719 -5.77 12.01 16.09
CA ALA A 719 -5.39 10.77 15.46
C ALA A 719 -5.95 9.54 16.17
N VAL A 720 -6.28 8.50 15.41
CA VAL A 720 -6.69 7.18 15.91
C VAL A 720 -5.83 6.10 15.29
N TYR A 721 -5.34 5.17 16.12
CA TYR A 721 -4.68 3.96 15.68
C TYR A 721 -5.47 2.72 16.11
N PHE A 722 -5.81 1.88 15.14
CA PHE A 722 -6.36 0.55 15.38
C PHE A 722 -5.26 -0.48 15.12
N SER A 723 -4.95 -1.30 16.11
CA SER A 723 -3.95 -2.35 15.90
C SER A 723 -4.47 -3.53 15.05
N PHE A 724 -5.75 -3.56 14.69
CA PHE A 724 -6.41 -4.66 13.98
C PHE A 724 -7.07 -4.18 12.69
N GLU A 725 -7.25 -5.11 11.75
CA GLU A 725 -7.75 -4.86 10.38
C GLU A 725 -9.29 -4.81 10.38
N LEU A 726 -9.85 -3.71 10.88
CA LEU A 726 -11.29 -3.53 10.99
C LEU A 726 -11.99 -3.29 9.66
N GLU A 727 -11.28 -2.76 8.67
CA GLU A 727 -11.74 -2.56 7.31
C GLU A 727 -12.04 -3.88 6.58
N ALA A 728 -11.41 -4.98 6.99
CA ALA A 728 -11.73 -6.33 6.48
C ALA A 728 -12.92 -6.97 7.20
N SER A 729 -13.56 -6.28 8.16
CA SER A 729 -14.71 -6.79 8.91
C SER A 729 -16.03 -6.29 8.33
N THR A 730 -17.04 -7.16 8.29
CA THR A 730 -18.43 -6.81 7.96
C THR A 730 -19.28 -6.47 9.19
N SER A 731 -18.67 -6.45 10.38
CA SER A 731 -19.40 -6.24 11.63
C SER A 731 -19.87 -4.79 11.77
N TRP A 732 -21.07 -4.61 12.33
CA TRP A 732 -21.58 -3.27 12.67
C TRP A 732 -20.68 -2.53 13.68
N ILE A 733 -19.88 -3.27 14.46
CA ILE A 733 -18.91 -2.72 15.41
C ILE A 733 -17.76 -2.05 14.66
N ALA A 734 -17.17 -2.73 13.68
CA ALA A 734 -16.11 -2.17 12.83
C ALA A 734 -16.60 -0.93 12.07
N GLU A 735 -17.78 -1.02 11.46
CA GLU A 735 -18.43 0.11 10.76
C GLU A 735 -18.61 1.32 11.70
N ARG A 736 -19.13 1.08 12.90
CA ARG A 736 -19.35 2.15 13.89
C ARG A 736 -18.04 2.74 14.42
N LEU A 737 -17.02 1.91 14.69
CA LEU A 737 -15.70 2.38 15.13
C LEU A 737 -15.04 3.29 14.08
N LEU A 738 -15.05 2.91 12.80
CA LEU A 738 -14.53 3.74 11.71
C LEU A 738 -15.30 5.06 11.60
N LYS A 739 -16.63 4.99 11.61
CA LYS A 739 -17.50 6.17 11.55
C LYS A 739 -17.25 7.14 12.70
N ASN A 740 -17.25 6.65 13.93
CA ASN A 740 -17.03 7.46 15.12
C ASN A 740 -15.63 8.07 15.12
N SER A 741 -14.63 7.33 14.64
CA SER A 741 -13.26 7.83 14.52
C SER A 741 -13.18 9.00 13.56
N ILE A 742 -13.75 8.90 12.36
CA ILE A 742 -13.78 10.00 11.38
C ILE A 742 -14.45 11.24 11.98
N ASN A 743 -15.64 11.10 12.56
CA ASN A 743 -16.35 12.23 13.17
C ASN A 743 -15.55 12.89 14.31
N TRP A 744 -14.83 12.09 15.11
CA TRP A 744 -14.02 12.61 16.20
C TRP A 744 -12.77 13.33 15.69
N VAL A 745 -12.07 12.78 14.69
CA VAL A 745 -10.82 13.37 14.21
C VAL A 745 -11.04 14.66 13.43
N THR A 746 -12.18 14.82 12.74
CA THR A 746 -12.51 16.03 11.95
C THR A 746 -13.00 17.21 12.79
N THR A 747 -13.03 17.08 14.11
CA THR A 747 -13.54 18.12 15.04
C THR A 747 -12.46 18.60 16.01
N TRP A 748 -11.18 18.55 15.59
CA TRP A 748 -10.07 19.05 16.39
C TRP A 748 -10.21 20.56 16.69
N GLU A 749 -9.77 20.96 17.87
CA GLU A 749 -9.71 22.35 18.29
C GLU A 749 -8.49 22.61 19.18
N TYR A 750 -7.97 23.84 19.12
CA TYR A 750 -6.89 24.28 19.99
C TYR A 750 -7.40 24.61 21.40
N LEU A 751 -6.76 24.03 22.42
CA LEU A 751 -7.07 24.25 23.84
C LEU A 751 -5.82 24.68 24.62
N ASP A 752 -5.84 25.90 25.15
CA ASP A 752 -4.73 26.47 25.94
C ASP A 752 -4.79 26.06 27.44
N ILE A 753 -4.74 24.76 27.70
CA ILE A 753 -4.88 24.16 29.04
C ILE A 753 -3.63 23.45 29.57
N THR A 754 -2.54 23.43 28.78
CA THR A 754 -1.24 22.86 29.17
C THR A 754 -0.12 23.89 29.06
N GLU A 755 0.97 23.70 29.79
CA GLU A 755 2.21 24.49 29.65
C GLU A 755 3.46 23.60 29.81
N LEU A 756 4.63 24.10 29.42
CA LEU A 756 5.91 23.43 29.63
C LEU A 756 6.47 23.80 31.00
N LEU A 757 6.36 22.92 31.98
CA LEU A 757 6.95 23.09 33.30
C LEU A 757 8.48 23.13 33.18
N GLY A 758 9.09 24.23 33.62
CA GLY A 758 10.53 24.47 33.49
C GLY A 758 11.03 24.52 32.05
N GLY A 759 10.13 24.67 31.06
CA GLY A 759 10.48 24.58 29.63
C GLY A 759 10.76 23.15 29.13
N MET A 760 10.50 22.12 29.94
CA MET A 760 10.92 20.73 29.65
C MET A 760 9.75 19.75 29.54
N VAL A 761 8.86 19.71 30.53
CA VAL A 761 7.80 18.69 30.62
C VAL A 761 6.44 19.32 30.34
N ARG A 762 5.65 18.74 29.43
CA ARG A 762 4.28 19.21 29.19
C ARG A 762 3.34 18.72 30.28
N VAL A 763 2.70 19.65 30.97
CA VAL A 763 1.76 19.34 32.06
C VAL A 763 0.50 20.21 31.98
N PRO A 764 -0.61 19.80 32.61
CA PRO A 764 -1.76 20.68 32.81
C PRO A 764 -1.36 21.95 33.56
N LYS A 765 -1.94 23.11 33.19
CA LYS A 765 -1.66 24.39 33.87
C LYS A 765 -1.95 24.34 35.38
N GLU A 766 -2.93 23.53 35.79
CA GLU A 766 -3.23 23.26 37.20
C GLU A 766 -2.04 22.64 37.93
N LEU A 767 -1.45 21.59 37.36
CA LEU A 767 -0.28 20.92 37.95
C LEU A 767 0.94 21.84 38.00
N ALA A 768 1.17 22.64 36.95
CA ALA A 768 2.26 23.61 36.95
C ALA A 768 2.06 24.73 37.99
N ASN A 769 0.84 25.21 38.19
CA ASN A 769 0.50 26.13 39.28
C ASN A 769 0.76 25.50 40.65
N SER A 770 0.33 24.25 40.86
CA SER A 770 0.59 23.50 42.11
C SER A 770 2.09 23.31 42.36
N PHE A 771 2.87 23.02 41.31
CA PHE A 771 4.33 22.90 41.40
C PHE A 771 4.95 24.24 41.85
N ARG A 772 4.58 25.36 41.23
CA ARG A 772 5.07 26.70 41.61
C ARG A 772 4.74 27.05 43.05
N GLN A 773 3.51 26.79 43.49
CA GLN A 773 3.08 27.00 44.89
C GLN A 773 3.82 26.09 45.89
N ALA A 774 4.12 24.85 45.51
CA ALA A 774 4.89 23.94 46.34
C ALA A 774 6.35 24.40 46.47
N MET A 775 6.98 24.82 45.36
CA MET A 775 8.34 25.36 45.34
C MET A 775 8.49 26.58 46.26
N GLU A 776 7.54 27.52 46.25
CA GLU A 776 7.58 28.71 47.12
C GLU A 776 7.53 28.38 48.62
N LYS A 777 6.98 27.23 49.00
CA LYS A 777 6.86 26.78 50.40
C LYS A 777 8.06 26.00 50.89
N ILE A 778 8.90 25.48 50.00
CA ILE A 778 10.07 24.67 50.35
C ILE A 778 11.25 25.60 50.66
N PRO A 779 11.79 25.61 51.90
CA PRO A 779 12.93 26.47 52.24
C PRO A 779 14.23 25.91 51.63
N GLY A 780 15.14 26.81 51.22
CA GLY A 780 16.49 26.43 50.77
C GLY A 780 16.90 27.08 49.45
N LYS A 781 17.81 26.42 48.73
CA LYS A 781 18.28 26.81 47.40
C LYS A 781 18.12 25.63 46.44
N THR A 782 17.77 25.90 45.19
CA THR A 782 17.72 24.87 44.14
C THR A 782 19.11 24.34 43.84
N LEU A 783 19.32 23.03 44.03
CA LEU A 783 20.56 22.35 43.65
C LEU A 783 20.52 21.80 42.23
N LEU A 784 19.35 21.27 41.83
CA LEU A 784 19.09 20.71 40.51
C LEU A 784 17.67 21.07 40.06
N SER A 785 17.52 21.41 38.79
CA SER A 785 16.23 21.54 38.12
C SER A 785 16.42 21.04 36.69
N ASP A 786 16.10 19.79 36.46
CA ASP A 786 16.26 19.12 35.16
C ASP A 786 15.10 18.14 34.93
N GLY A 787 14.89 17.80 33.67
CA GLY A 787 14.00 16.71 33.28
C GLY A 787 14.68 15.36 33.47
N LEU A 788 13.90 14.34 33.80
CA LEU A 788 14.38 12.96 33.89
C LEU A 788 13.37 11.99 33.27
N ILE A 789 13.87 10.90 32.71
CA ILE A 789 13.05 9.73 32.35
C ILE A 789 13.26 8.67 33.40
N LEU A 790 12.18 7.99 33.77
CA LEU A 790 12.20 6.83 34.64
C LEU A 790 12.10 5.56 33.82
N VAL A 791 12.69 4.49 34.34
CA VAL A 791 12.57 3.12 33.82
C VAL A 791 11.67 2.31 34.75
N GLU A 792 11.06 1.25 34.22
CA GLU A 792 10.07 0.48 34.98
C GLU A 792 10.71 -0.55 35.93
N GLU A 793 11.81 -1.19 35.56
CA GLU A 793 12.46 -2.23 36.37
C GLU A 793 13.89 -1.87 36.83
N GLY A 794 14.56 -0.96 36.13
CA GLY A 794 15.88 -0.45 36.50
C GLY A 794 15.81 0.78 37.40
N TYR A 795 16.88 1.58 37.39
CA TYR A 795 16.95 2.84 38.14
C TYR A 795 17.43 4.01 37.28
N THR A 796 16.95 5.21 37.61
CA THR A 796 17.50 6.46 37.08
C THR A 796 18.30 7.12 38.18
N ILE A 797 19.62 7.18 37.99
CA ILE A 797 20.55 7.65 39.01
C ILE A 797 20.69 9.16 38.92
N LEU A 798 20.36 9.84 40.00
CA LEU A 798 20.63 11.25 40.26
C LEU A 798 21.80 11.35 41.24
N GLU A 799 22.85 12.07 40.85
CA GLU A 799 24.00 12.33 41.70
C GLU A 799 23.97 13.79 42.18
N LEU A 800 23.93 13.98 43.50
CA LEU A 800 23.84 15.31 44.12
C LEU A 800 24.91 15.50 45.19
N ASN A 801 25.61 16.63 45.14
CA ASN A 801 26.51 17.05 46.22
C ASN A 801 25.71 17.55 47.42
N VAL A 802 25.83 16.87 48.56
CA VAL A 802 25.13 17.21 49.80
C VAL A 802 26.13 17.58 50.90
N LYS A 803 25.71 18.44 51.81
CA LYS A 803 26.49 18.82 53.01
C LYS A 803 26.00 18.03 54.21
N LYS A 804 26.90 17.86 55.17
CA LYS A 804 26.60 17.26 56.47
C LYS A 804 25.43 17.99 57.16
N ASP A 805 24.52 17.21 57.75
CA ASP A 805 23.38 17.66 58.55
C ASP A 805 22.41 18.58 57.78
N THR A 806 22.16 18.27 56.50
CA THR A 806 21.22 19.04 55.65
C THR A 806 20.02 18.22 55.17
N TYR A 807 18.89 18.89 54.99
CA TYR A 807 17.69 18.32 54.37
C TYR A 807 17.65 18.65 52.88
N LEU A 808 17.46 17.62 52.06
CA LEU A 808 17.19 17.71 50.63
C LEU A 808 15.69 17.50 50.40
N ASN A 809 15.07 18.38 49.60
CA ASN A 809 13.69 18.21 49.13
C ASN A 809 13.70 17.93 47.63
N LEU A 810 13.20 16.76 47.24
CA LEU A 810 13.00 16.36 45.85
C LEU A 810 11.53 16.58 45.49
N LEU A 811 11.24 17.73 44.88
CA LEU A 811 9.92 18.01 44.34
C LEU A 811 9.85 17.50 42.89
N MET A 812 8.96 16.53 42.64
CA MET A 812 8.85 15.89 41.33
C MET A 812 7.42 16.01 40.78
N ALA A 813 7.30 16.50 39.56
CA ALA A 813 6.06 16.46 38.78
C ALA A 813 6.12 15.31 37.78
N SER A 814 5.13 14.42 37.82
CA SER A 814 5.01 13.30 36.89
C SER A 814 3.56 12.84 36.80
N PRO A 815 3.05 12.46 35.61
CA PRO A 815 1.72 11.83 35.51
C PRO A 815 1.63 10.49 36.26
N MET A 816 2.76 9.90 36.66
CA MET A 816 2.85 8.65 37.43
C MET A 816 3.49 8.86 38.80
N ALA A 817 3.37 10.06 39.38
CA ALA A 817 4.09 10.40 40.61
C ALA A 817 3.77 9.47 41.79
N ASP A 818 2.57 8.89 41.82
CA ASP A 818 2.13 7.90 42.83
C ASP A 818 2.82 6.53 42.69
N LYS A 819 3.48 6.25 41.57
CA LYS A 819 4.18 4.99 41.28
C LYS A 819 5.70 5.11 41.36
N ILE A 820 6.22 6.30 41.64
CA ILE A 820 7.66 6.53 41.75
C ILE A 820 8.13 6.00 43.10
N ASN A 821 9.15 5.14 43.06
CA ASN A 821 9.90 4.74 44.25
C ASN A 821 11.27 5.43 44.23
N VAL A 822 11.82 5.73 45.40
CA VAL A 822 13.13 6.36 45.55
C VAL A 822 13.99 5.56 46.50
N THR A 823 15.21 5.28 46.07
CA THR A 823 16.19 4.50 46.84
C THR A 823 17.50 5.27 46.96
N LEU A 824 18.21 5.14 48.08
CA LEU A 824 19.54 5.71 48.25
C LEU A 824 20.58 4.63 47.89
N LEU A 825 21.47 4.93 46.93
CA LEU A 825 22.37 3.95 46.28
C LEU A 825 23.86 4.11 46.68
N GLY A 826 24.18 4.94 47.68
CA GLY A 826 25.56 5.35 47.99
C GLY A 826 26.07 4.96 49.38
N GLU A 827 27.36 5.23 49.61
CA GLU A 827 28.05 5.09 50.91
C GLU A 827 27.82 6.29 51.85
N VAL A 828 27.35 7.43 51.32
CA VAL A 828 27.02 8.61 52.12
C VAL A 828 25.83 8.29 53.01
N SER A 829 26.02 8.39 54.33
CA SER A 829 24.95 8.13 55.29
C SER A 829 23.82 9.15 55.14
N ALA A 830 22.65 8.69 54.69
CA ALA A 830 21.44 9.49 54.54
C ALA A 830 20.19 8.62 54.72
N GLU A 831 19.07 9.24 55.11
CA GLU A 831 17.78 8.57 55.26
C GLU A 831 16.63 9.33 54.60
N ILE A 832 15.64 8.61 54.08
CA ILE A 832 14.40 9.20 53.56
C ILE A 832 13.47 9.47 54.75
N CYS A 833 13.32 10.74 55.11
CA CYS A 833 12.53 11.16 56.27
C CYS A 833 11.02 11.23 55.98
N GLY A 834 10.63 11.39 54.71
CA GLY A 834 9.22 11.48 54.34
C GLY A 834 8.96 11.56 52.85
N LEU A 835 7.82 11.02 52.43
CA LEU A 835 7.28 11.10 51.09
C LEU A 835 5.85 11.65 51.18
N THR A 836 5.62 12.82 50.61
CA THR A 836 4.35 13.55 50.71
C THR A 836 3.76 13.75 49.32
N ASN A 837 2.56 13.21 49.09
CA ASN A 837 1.77 13.52 47.89
C ASN A 837 1.11 14.89 48.08
N ILE A 838 1.51 15.88 47.28
CA ILE A 838 0.98 17.24 47.37
C ILE A 838 -0.35 17.33 46.61
N THR A 839 -0.34 16.87 45.36
CA THR A 839 -1.52 16.76 44.49
C THR A 839 -1.37 15.54 43.59
N SER A 840 -2.41 15.21 42.82
CA SER A 840 -2.27 14.23 41.74
C SER A 840 -1.17 14.68 40.77
N GLY A 841 -0.14 13.86 40.63
CA GLY A 841 1.01 14.11 39.77
C GLY A 841 2.13 14.98 40.38
N LEU A 842 2.08 15.29 41.68
CA LEU A 842 3.12 16.06 42.37
C LEU A 842 3.49 15.44 43.72
N ILE A 843 4.77 15.08 43.88
CA ILE A 843 5.31 14.51 45.12
C ILE A 843 6.50 15.32 45.64
N ASN A 844 6.65 15.36 46.96
CA ASN A 844 7.85 15.86 47.61
C ASN A 844 8.46 14.76 48.49
N ILE A 845 9.77 14.53 48.32
CA ILE A 845 10.52 13.55 49.09
C ILE A 845 11.60 14.30 49.88
N THR A 846 11.60 14.13 51.20
CA THR A 846 12.58 14.75 52.10
C THR A 846 13.62 13.72 52.50
N ILE A 847 14.89 14.03 52.26
CA ILE A 847 16.04 13.20 52.61
C ILE A 847 16.93 13.98 53.58
N TRP A 848 17.37 13.34 54.66
CA TRP A 848 18.35 13.90 55.58
C TRP A 848 19.73 13.28 55.32
N ALA A 849 20.72 14.13 55.01
CA ALA A 849 22.11 13.71 54.85
C ALA A 849 22.88 13.88 56.16
N HIS A 850 23.36 12.78 56.74
CA HIS A 850 24.17 12.78 57.96
C HIS A 850 25.66 13.08 57.71
N GLU A 851 26.10 12.97 56.45
CA GLU A 851 27.49 13.14 56.02
C GLU A 851 27.56 13.99 54.75
N GLU A 852 28.73 14.61 54.50
CA GLU A 852 29.02 15.37 53.29
C GLU A 852 29.56 14.45 52.20
N GLY A 853 29.10 14.62 50.95
CA GLY A 853 29.56 13.82 49.82
C GLY A 853 28.62 13.85 48.61
N ILE A 854 28.85 12.93 47.67
CA ILE A 854 27.97 12.71 46.51
C ILE A 854 26.91 11.69 46.91
N LEU A 855 25.70 12.15 47.14
CA LEU A 855 24.54 11.29 47.37
C LEU A 855 24.03 10.76 46.02
N LYS A 856 23.96 9.44 45.88
CA LYS A 856 23.35 8.77 44.73
C LYS A 856 21.93 8.36 45.06
N ILE A 857 20.97 8.81 44.26
CA ILE A 857 19.54 8.58 44.43
C ILE A 857 19.06 7.84 43.18
N GLY A 858 18.36 6.72 43.37
CA GLY A 858 17.85 5.85 42.30
C GLY A 858 16.35 5.76 42.27
#